data_AF-A0A1F6LH31-F1
#
_entry.id   AF-A0A1F6LH31-F1
#
_cell.length_a   1.000
_cell.length_b   1.000
_cell.length_c   1.000
_cell.angle_alpha   90.00
_cell.angle_beta   90.00
_cell.angle_gamma   90.00
#
_symmetry.space_group_name_H-M   'P 1'
#
loop_
_entity.id
_entity.type
_entity.pdbx_description
1 polymer ?
#
loop_
_entity_poly.entity_id
_entity_poly.type
_entity_poly.pdbx_seq_one_letter_code
_entity_poly.pdbx_strand_id
1 'polypeptide(L)'
;MSEKKSRKCSLCQVLGHTKITCPKSQSSLVSPQKRNIKKSKKDPVFIKVINQNLSSPHIIKLKKEDSKNENDIWSKVEVYREKNIFKKTKAQIVDFAEMVKKANQEIVVKEEVKNINNNLKKVQKQSIVEQKQVKKERFEVVKTNVSDIKNKKSYSNYFRSFFNIFQFRKFAYVSVVVLVVLVSSFPALGYIDELKAAESLAVEQGTRAFLSLQSSTVAAFQSNLPYAEVELTNALQAFSEVNSIIEEDYRILLSLAKLLPVVGTKVSSRQSLLIAGNHLALGNTYLIKGVEEAQVDSEMKLTDRFSILQNHLKSAIVQYKEALNHLNKVDLDSIPLEYQKTFNEFKILFGVFIDDMEDLVDLSKTFNIIFGGNSFRRYLVVFQNEHEIRPTGGFMGSFAVIDVQNGKIVNIDLPGGGSYDLRGQLTEFVKPPLPFQLLNKRWEFQDANWFPDFSASAKKMTWFYEKSRGSTVDGVIAINSSVLERVLRILGPMQADDMIFNESNAIETLQYEVEEGYDAKTEQPKEILAVLLDNLLKDLKNISPTSIMSLLTEAHDALIKKEIQVYVDDDNTQNILKTFGWTGEITPVGPVQDYLNIINTNIQGQKSDAKIEQKIIHEVVIDENRNIFDTVMVERSHGGEPGEMFYGSANISYVRVYVPEGAELIEADGFNFPPEEAFRAPELWYEDDLHLAQYEVEESVHIDSGTKITSEFGKTVFGNWVITPPGETSVFYFKYKLPFKAPVSESPESNFDKWQSIFVPSINKKTSRYSLFVQKQSGSESQFYSTIIYPTEWVPVWKSNDDIDLALNGAVYETLLDSDRVIGIVVESNINNEN
;
A
#
# COMPACT_ATOMS: atom_id res chain seq x y z
N MET A 1 -11.21 63.55 2.54
CA MET A 1 -11.31 63.99 3.95
C MET A 1 -12.74 64.37 4.25
N SER A 2 -13.39 63.75 5.24
CA SER A 2 -14.74 64.12 5.71
C SER A 2 -14.71 64.31 7.23
N GLU A 3 -15.31 65.40 7.70
CA GLU A 3 -15.24 65.79 9.12
C GLU A 3 -16.09 64.85 10.00
N LYS A 4 -15.44 64.14 10.93
CA LYS A 4 -16.13 63.37 11.98
C LYS A 4 -16.73 64.33 13.02
N LYS A 5 -18.05 64.56 12.96
CA LYS A 5 -18.80 65.25 14.03
C LYS A 5 -18.66 64.49 15.36
N SER A 6 -18.16 65.16 16.39
CA SER A 6 -18.03 64.61 17.73
C SER A 6 -19.40 64.44 18.41
N ARG A 7 -19.60 63.29 19.09
CA ARG A 7 -20.87 62.96 19.78
C ARG A 7 -20.91 63.56 21.20
N LYS A 8 -22.09 64.01 21.63
CA LYS A 8 -22.36 64.49 23.00
C LYS A 8 -22.66 63.33 23.94
N CYS A 9 -22.23 63.43 25.20
CA CYS A 9 -22.57 62.49 26.26
C CYS A 9 -24.09 62.49 26.53
N SER A 10 -24.74 61.33 26.47
CA SER A 10 -26.21 61.25 26.67
C SER A 10 -26.68 61.55 28.10
N LEU A 11 -25.78 61.55 29.10
CA LEU A 11 -26.12 61.84 30.49
C LEU A 11 -26.03 63.34 30.86
N CYS A 12 -25.11 64.08 30.24
CA CYS A 12 -24.82 65.48 30.61
C CYS A 12 -24.78 66.46 29.42
N GLN A 13 -24.94 65.97 28.18
CA GLN A 13 -24.94 66.73 26.92
C GLN A 13 -23.64 67.49 26.56
N VAL A 14 -22.54 67.21 27.25
CA VAL A 14 -21.21 67.77 26.97
C VAL A 14 -20.46 66.91 25.92
N LEU A 15 -19.65 67.54 25.06
CA LEU A 15 -18.80 66.86 24.08
C LEU A 15 -17.53 66.27 24.74
N GLY A 16 -17.00 65.18 24.18
CA GLY A 16 -15.67 64.66 24.53
C GLY A 16 -15.63 63.48 25.52
N HIS A 17 -16.77 62.98 26.01
CA HIS A 17 -16.84 61.76 26.81
C HIS A 17 -18.16 61.01 26.59
N THR A 18 -18.26 59.76 27.06
CA THR A 18 -19.47 58.92 26.93
C THR A 18 -20.22 58.82 28.26
N LYS A 19 -21.41 58.20 28.26
CA LYS A 19 -22.18 57.95 29.48
C LYS A 19 -21.40 57.16 30.55
N ILE A 20 -20.48 56.28 30.11
CA ILE A 20 -19.65 55.43 30.97
C ILE A 20 -18.57 56.25 31.68
N THR A 21 -17.95 57.20 30.97
CA THR A 21 -16.89 58.08 31.50
C THR A 21 -17.42 59.43 32.01
N CYS A 22 -18.73 59.53 32.28
CA CYS A 22 -19.35 60.76 32.75
C CYS A 22 -19.17 60.94 34.26
N PRO A 23 -18.51 62.01 34.76
CA PRO A 23 -18.22 62.19 36.19
C PRO A 23 -19.47 62.35 37.08
N LYS A 24 -20.67 62.52 36.48
CA LYS A 24 -21.96 62.49 37.18
C LYS A 24 -22.54 61.08 37.44
N SER A 25 -21.93 60.00 36.94
CA SER A 25 -22.48 58.64 37.13
C SER A 25 -22.11 57.98 38.47
N GLN A 26 -21.17 58.54 39.22
CA GLN A 26 -20.62 57.93 40.45
C GLN A 26 -21.31 58.36 41.76
N SER A 27 -22.35 59.22 41.72
CA SER A 27 -22.96 59.81 42.94
C SER A 27 -24.28 59.15 43.40
N SER A 28 -24.51 57.87 43.10
CA SER A 28 -25.76 57.17 43.47
C SER A 28 -25.55 55.73 43.99
N LEU A 29 -24.77 55.57 45.06
CA LEU A 29 -24.57 54.30 45.78
C LEU A 29 -24.52 54.49 47.32
N VAL A 30 -25.70 54.59 47.96
CA VAL A 30 -25.95 54.61 49.42
C VAL A 30 -27.43 54.22 49.65
N SER A 31 -27.89 53.39 50.60
CA SER A 31 -27.33 52.28 51.41
C SER A 31 -28.50 51.34 51.85
N PRO A 32 -28.29 50.14 52.45
CA PRO A 32 -29.37 49.15 52.62
C PRO A 32 -30.09 49.22 53.98
N GLN A 33 -31.42 48.97 53.98
CA GLN A 33 -32.18 48.67 55.21
C GLN A 33 -33.16 47.50 55.07
N LYS A 34 -33.34 46.80 56.20
CA LYS A 34 -33.97 45.48 56.36
C LYS A 34 -35.49 45.52 56.12
N ARG A 35 -36.06 44.44 55.56
CA ARG A 35 -37.52 44.16 55.60
C ARG A 35 -37.83 43.01 56.56
N ASN A 36 -38.61 43.31 57.59
CA ASN A 36 -39.21 42.31 58.47
C ASN A 36 -40.39 41.62 57.80
N ILE A 37 -40.53 40.32 58.02
CA ILE A 37 -41.66 39.51 57.56
C ILE A 37 -42.82 39.65 58.54
N LYS A 38 -44.02 39.96 58.04
CA LYS A 38 -45.29 39.64 58.71
C LYS A 38 -46.28 39.06 57.71
N LYS A 39 -46.87 37.91 58.06
CA LYS A 39 -47.96 37.26 57.31
C LYS A 39 -49.28 38.01 57.56
N SER A 40 -50.09 38.20 56.54
CA SER A 40 -51.55 38.34 56.68
C SER A 40 -52.26 37.35 55.73
N LYS A 41 -53.53 37.04 56.03
CA LYS A 41 -54.29 35.99 55.36
C LYS A 41 -54.84 36.43 54.00
N LYS A 42 -55.24 35.43 53.20
CA LYS A 42 -55.89 35.57 51.89
C LYS A 42 -57.32 36.10 52.02
N ASP A 43 -57.71 36.97 51.08
CA ASP A 43 -59.09 37.13 50.62
C ASP A 43 -59.21 36.63 49.17
N PRO A 44 -60.36 36.09 48.74
CA PRO A 44 -60.53 35.50 47.42
C PRO A 44 -60.78 36.57 46.33
N VAL A 45 -59.95 36.57 45.28
CA VAL A 45 -60.15 37.42 44.10
C VAL A 45 -61.00 36.67 43.06
N PHE A 46 -62.17 37.22 42.73
CA PHE A 46 -62.99 36.71 41.63
C PHE A 46 -62.37 37.06 40.27
N ILE A 47 -61.99 36.05 39.49
CA ILE A 47 -61.47 36.24 38.14
C ILE A 47 -62.63 36.30 37.15
N LYS A 48 -62.88 37.49 36.59
CA LYS A 48 -63.79 37.66 35.45
C LYS A 48 -62.96 37.62 34.17
N VAL A 49 -63.01 36.51 33.44
CA VAL A 49 -62.28 36.36 32.16
C VAL A 49 -62.94 37.26 31.10
N ILE A 50 -62.27 38.35 30.74
CA ILE A 50 -62.64 39.20 29.61
C ILE A 50 -61.74 38.82 28.44
N ASN A 51 -62.34 38.27 27.39
CA ASN A 51 -61.62 37.65 26.28
C ASN A 51 -61.33 38.65 25.16
N GLN A 52 -60.54 39.69 25.44
CA GLN A 52 -60.08 40.67 24.44
C GLN A 52 -58.58 40.94 24.55
N ASN A 53 -57.86 40.60 23.48
CA ASN A 53 -56.41 40.77 23.37
C ASN A 53 -56.04 42.25 23.14
N LEU A 54 -55.47 42.90 24.14
CA LEU A 54 -54.65 44.10 23.95
C LEU A 54 -53.20 43.77 24.33
N SER A 55 -52.37 43.55 23.32
CA SER A 55 -50.94 43.26 23.50
C SER A 55 -50.17 44.56 23.71
N SER A 56 -49.36 44.62 24.78
CA SER A 56 -48.34 45.66 24.92
C SER A 56 -47.30 45.52 23.80
N PRO A 57 -46.77 46.64 23.24
CA PRO A 57 -45.74 46.61 22.20
C PRO A 57 -44.36 46.13 22.69
N HIS A 58 -44.21 45.78 23.97
CA HIS A 58 -42.93 45.34 24.57
C HIS A 58 -43.00 43.97 25.25
N ILE A 59 -43.93 43.09 24.84
CA ILE A 59 -43.95 41.68 25.28
C ILE A 59 -43.40 40.79 24.18
N ILE A 60 -42.19 40.27 24.37
CA ILE A 60 -41.68 39.13 23.62
C ILE A 60 -42.42 37.89 24.12
N LYS A 61 -43.24 37.28 23.26
CA LYS A 61 -43.85 35.97 23.55
C LYS A 61 -42.81 34.89 23.30
N LEU A 62 -42.25 34.32 24.37
CA LEU A 62 -41.57 33.02 24.29
C LEU A 62 -42.62 31.93 24.06
N LYS A 63 -42.97 31.75 22.78
CA LYS A 63 -43.86 30.68 22.34
C LYS A 63 -43.02 29.40 22.23
N LYS A 64 -43.49 28.31 22.85
CA LYS A 64 -43.03 26.96 22.48
C LYS A 64 -43.60 26.67 21.09
N GLU A 65 -42.86 27.05 20.07
CA GLU A 65 -42.95 26.51 18.72
C GLU A 65 -41.71 25.66 18.50
N ASP A 66 -41.94 24.38 18.25
CA ASP A 66 -41.08 23.37 17.65
C ASP A 66 -39.56 23.64 17.64
N SER A 67 -38.86 23.04 18.60
CA SER A 67 -37.41 22.88 18.62
C SER A 67 -36.91 21.87 17.57
N LYS A 68 -37.28 22.10 16.30
CA LYS A 68 -36.84 21.37 15.12
C LYS A 68 -36.21 22.27 14.05
N ASN A 69 -36.28 23.59 14.20
CA ASN A 69 -35.84 24.56 13.20
C ASN A 69 -34.75 25.53 13.72
N GLU A 70 -33.81 25.07 14.54
CA GLU A 70 -32.50 25.73 14.64
C GLU A 70 -31.60 25.19 13.52
N ASN A 71 -31.46 26.00 12.47
CA ASN A 71 -30.38 25.95 11.47
C ASN A 71 -30.34 24.74 10.52
N ASP A 72 -31.44 24.50 9.80
CA ASP A 72 -31.33 23.96 8.44
C ASP A 72 -30.83 25.05 7.48
N ILE A 73 -29.53 25.35 7.61
CA ILE A 73 -28.77 26.21 6.68
C ILE A 73 -28.36 25.42 5.41
N TRP A 74 -28.38 24.09 5.49
CA TRP A 74 -27.86 23.19 4.47
C TRP A 74 -28.84 22.95 3.32
N SER A 75 -30.15 22.93 3.56
CA SER A 75 -31.16 22.81 2.48
C SER A 75 -31.21 23.98 1.48
N LYS A 76 -30.46 25.05 1.74
CA LYS A 76 -30.29 26.20 0.83
C LYS A 76 -29.06 26.11 -0.07
N VAL A 77 -28.18 25.13 0.15
CA VAL A 77 -27.02 24.91 -0.72
C VAL A 77 -27.52 24.25 -2.01
N GLU A 78 -27.46 24.98 -3.12
CA GLU A 78 -27.75 24.41 -4.44
C GLU A 78 -26.57 23.52 -4.87
N VAL A 79 -26.65 22.23 -4.54
CA VAL A 79 -25.79 21.20 -5.13
C VAL A 79 -25.98 21.20 -6.65
N TYR A 80 -24.90 20.96 -7.41
CA TYR A 80 -25.00 20.82 -8.87
C TYR A 80 -25.92 19.64 -9.21
N ARG A 81 -27.18 19.98 -9.51
CA ARG A 81 -28.14 19.05 -10.08
C ARG A 81 -27.92 19.03 -11.58
N GLU A 82 -27.42 17.92 -12.09
CA GLU A 82 -27.48 17.66 -13.51
C GLU A 82 -28.91 17.91 -13.99
N LYS A 83 -29.07 18.77 -15.01
CA LYS A 83 -30.39 19.12 -15.53
C LYS A 83 -30.99 17.87 -16.15
N ASN A 84 -31.79 17.18 -15.35
CA ASN A 84 -32.59 16.03 -15.71
C ASN A 84 -33.61 16.42 -16.79
N ILE A 85 -33.16 16.50 -18.05
CA ILE A 85 -34.00 16.49 -19.25
C ILE A 85 -34.47 15.04 -19.47
N PHE A 86 -35.08 14.46 -18.44
CA PHE A 86 -35.97 13.32 -18.59
C PHE A 86 -37.19 13.80 -19.36
N LYS A 87 -37.07 13.79 -20.70
CA LYS A 87 -38.24 13.59 -21.56
C LYS A 87 -38.96 12.38 -20.99
N LYS A 88 -40.20 12.59 -20.55
CA LYS A 88 -41.01 11.60 -19.85
C LYS A 88 -41.51 10.52 -20.83
N THR A 89 -40.58 9.69 -21.30
CA THR A 89 -40.88 8.52 -22.12
C THR A 89 -41.71 7.59 -21.26
N LYS A 90 -42.95 7.30 -21.67
CA LYS A 90 -43.78 6.30 -20.99
C LYS A 90 -43.00 4.98 -20.99
N ALA A 91 -42.83 4.38 -19.82
CA ALA A 91 -42.32 3.03 -19.72
C ALA A 91 -43.21 2.10 -20.57
N GLN A 92 -42.65 1.55 -21.64
CA GLN A 92 -43.25 0.42 -22.33
C GLN A 92 -42.82 -0.84 -21.59
N ILE A 93 -43.80 -1.61 -21.12
CA ILE A 93 -43.54 -2.95 -20.61
C ILE A 93 -43.13 -3.80 -21.81
N VAL A 94 -41.88 -4.24 -21.85
CA VAL A 94 -41.34 -5.10 -22.89
C VAL A 94 -41.56 -6.55 -22.48
N ASP A 95 -42.44 -7.26 -23.19
CA ASP A 95 -42.61 -8.71 -23.01
C ASP A 95 -41.41 -9.44 -23.64
N PHE A 96 -40.40 -9.72 -22.82
CA PHE A 96 -39.23 -10.49 -23.20
C PHE A 96 -39.58 -11.91 -23.70
N ALA A 97 -40.66 -12.52 -23.22
CA ALA A 97 -41.08 -13.84 -23.69
C ALA A 97 -41.71 -13.78 -25.09
N GLU A 98 -42.40 -12.70 -25.45
CA GLU A 98 -42.86 -12.46 -26.82
C GLU A 98 -41.69 -12.12 -27.77
N MET A 99 -40.72 -11.31 -27.32
CA MET A 99 -39.50 -11.02 -28.10
C MET A 99 -38.66 -12.27 -28.37
N VAL A 100 -38.43 -13.13 -27.36
CA VAL A 100 -37.70 -14.39 -27.54
C VAL A 100 -38.48 -15.35 -28.45
N LYS A 101 -39.82 -15.35 -28.42
CA LYS A 101 -40.63 -16.13 -29.38
C LYS A 101 -40.51 -15.60 -30.82
N LYS A 102 -40.49 -14.27 -31.02
CA LYS A 102 -40.27 -13.65 -32.35
C LYS A 102 -38.86 -13.94 -32.90
N ALA A 103 -37.82 -13.75 -32.09
CA ALA A 103 -36.44 -14.07 -32.49
C ALA A 103 -36.29 -15.56 -32.89
N ASN A 104 -36.88 -16.47 -32.12
CA ASN A 104 -36.89 -17.90 -32.45
C ASN A 104 -37.75 -18.26 -33.67
N GLN A 105 -38.71 -17.42 -34.08
CA GLN A 105 -39.45 -17.58 -35.33
C GLN A 105 -38.69 -17.01 -36.54
N GLU A 106 -37.92 -15.94 -36.37
CA GLU A 106 -37.09 -15.37 -37.45
C GLU A 106 -35.86 -16.23 -37.79
N ILE A 107 -35.34 -17.02 -36.82
CA ILE A 107 -34.27 -18.01 -37.05
C ILE A 107 -34.70 -19.15 -38.00
N VAL A 108 -36.00 -19.39 -38.19
CA VAL A 108 -36.53 -20.49 -39.04
C VAL A 108 -36.38 -20.20 -40.55
N VAL A 109 -35.99 -18.99 -40.97
CA VAL A 109 -35.93 -18.59 -42.39
C VAL A 109 -34.51 -18.69 -43.00
N LYS A 110 -33.53 -19.31 -42.30
CA LYS A 110 -32.20 -19.63 -42.87
C LYS A 110 -31.74 -21.07 -42.58
N GLU A 111 -32.49 -22.06 -43.07
CA GLU A 111 -31.97 -23.42 -43.25
C GLU A 111 -31.03 -23.50 -44.46
N GLU A 112 -29.71 -23.44 -44.27
CA GLU A 112 -28.76 -24.03 -45.25
C GLU A 112 -27.40 -24.50 -44.67
N VAL A 113 -27.36 -25.04 -43.45
CA VAL A 113 -26.19 -25.81 -42.96
C VAL A 113 -26.63 -27.10 -42.24
N LYS A 114 -26.97 -28.13 -43.01
CA LYS A 114 -27.42 -29.44 -42.50
C LYS A 114 -26.41 -30.55 -42.80
N ASN A 115 -25.13 -30.32 -42.49
CA ASN A 115 -24.07 -31.35 -42.51
C ASN A 115 -22.88 -30.90 -41.64
N ILE A 116 -22.75 -31.48 -40.44
CA ILE A 116 -21.50 -31.58 -39.62
C ILE A 116 -21.75 -32.47 -38.39
N ASN A 117 -22.95 -32.41 -37.79
CA ASN A 117 -23.26 -33.09 -36.52
C ASN A 117 -23.38 -34.64 -36.55
N ASN A 118 -23.13 -35.30 -37.69
CA ASN A 118 -23.07 -36.77 -37.77
C ASN A 118 -21.69 -37.37 -37.46
N ASN A 119 -20.62 -36.57 -37.37
CA ASN A 119 -19.27 -37.09 -37.11
C ASN A 119 -18.80 -37.01 -35.64
N LEU A 120 -19.47 -36.26 -34.76
CA LEU A 120 -19.04 -36.09 -33.36
C LEU A 120 -19.62 -37.13 -32.37
N LYS A 121 -20.63 -37.92 -32.76
CA LYS A 121 -21.20 -39.00 -31.92
C LYS A 121 -20.60 -40.40 -32.16
N LYS A 122 -19.51 -40.51 -32.92
CA LYS A 122 -18.82 -41.79 -33.20
C LYS A 122 -17.43 -41.94 -32.54
N VAL A 123 -16.92 -40.91 -31.86
CA VAL A 123 -15.56 -40.89 -31.29
C VAL A 123 -15.53 -41.07 -29.75
N GLN A 124 -16.61 -40.74 -29.04
CA GLN A 124 -16.69 -40.82 -27.57
C GLN A 124 -17.22 -42.16 -27.00
N LYS A 125 -16.92 -43.30 -27.64
CA LYS A 125 -17.38 -44.62 -27.13
C LYS A 125 -16.40 -45.79 -27.21
N GLN A 126 -15.10 -45.52 -27.37
CA GLN A 126 -14.02 -46.53 -27.34
C GLN A 126 -12.73 -45.97 -26.70
N SER A 127 -12.69 -45.85 -25.36
CA SER A 127 -11.43 -45.64 -24.62
C SER A 127 -11.55 -45.82 -23.09
N ILE A 128 -12.10 -46.96 -22.62
CA ILE A 128 -11.85 -47.48 -21.26
C ILE A 128 -11.67 -49.00 -21.40
N VAL A 129 -10.75 -49.59 -20.61
CA VAL A 129 -10.20 -50.97 -20.72
C VAL A 129 -9.22 -51.07 -21.91
N GLU A 130 -7.91 -51.25 -21.72
CA GLU A 130 -7.28 -52.37 -21.00
C GLU A 130 -5.85 -52.05 -20.54
N GLN A 131 -5.38 -52.64 -19.43
CA GLN A 131 -3.97 -52.62 -19.02
C GLN A 131 -3.16 -53.67 -19.80
N LYS A 132 -1.95 -53.33 -20.30
CA LYS A 132 -0.82 -54.30 -20.38
C LYS A 132 0.54 -53.71 -20.69
N GLN A 133 1.54 -54.43 -20.19
CA GLN A 133 2.99 -54.30 -20.34
C GLN A 133 3.45 -54.06 -21.79
N VAL A 134 4.44 -53.17 -21.97
CA VAL A 134 5.23 -53.08 -23.21
C VAL A 134 6.64 -53.62 -22.94
N LYS A 135 7.08 -54.55 -23.80
CA LYS A 135 8.42 -55.16 -23.76
C LYS A 135 9.47 -54.21 -24.35
N LYS A 136 10.73 -54.41 -23.92
CA LYS A 136 11.91 -53.96 -24.68
C LYS A 136 11.91 -54.62 -26.06
N GLU A 137 12.06 -53.83 -27.12
CA GLU A 137 12.53 -54.30 -28.42
C GLU A 137 13.87 -53.66 -28.76
N ARG A 138 14.74 -54.46 -29.37
CA ARG A 138 16.10 -54.06 -29.78
C ARG A 138 16.03 -53.55 -31.21
N PHE A 139 16.66 -52.41 -31.50
CA PHE A 139 16.96 -52.02 -32.87
C PHE A 139 18.29 -52.64 -33.33
N GLU A 140 18.24 -53.44 -34.39
CA GLU A 140 19.42 -53.96 -35.07
C GLU A 140 20.08 -52.90 -35.96
N VAL A 141 21.41 -52.92 -36.00
CA VAL A 141 22.20 -52.02 -36.85
C VAL A 141 22.31 -52.61 -38.25
N VAL A 142 21.65 -51.99 -39.23
CA VAL A 142 21.82 -52.33 -40.65
C VAL A 142 23.15 -51.74 -41.15
N LYS A 143 24.09 -52.61 -41.53
CA LYS A 143 25.29 -52.24 -42.27
C LYS A 143 24.97 -52.07 -43.76
N THR A 144 25.43 -50.97 -44.36
CA THR A 144 25.70 -50.90 -45.81
C THR A 144 27.03 -50.20 -46.07
N ASN A 145 27.92 -50.90 -46.77
CA ASN A 145 29.12 -50.32 -47.37
C ASN A 145 28.76 -49.77 -48.75
N VAL A 146 29.25 -48.59 -49.09
CA VAL A 146 29.52 -48.20 -50.49
C VAL A 146 30.87 -47.51 -50.55
N SER A 147 31.74 -47.99 -51.43
CA SER A 147 33.08 -47.45 -51.68
C SER A 147 33.13 -46.59 -52.94
N ASP A 148 34.19 -45.78 -53.04
CA ASP A 148 34.70 -45.09 -54.22
C ASP A 148 33.87 -43.96 -54.86
N ILE A 149 34.49 -42.76 -54.90
CA ILE A 149 34.92 -42.11 -56.15
C ILE A 149 36.02 -41.06 -55.83
N LYS A 150 36.89 -40.79 -56.81
CA LYS A 150 38.22 -40.17 -56.66
C LYS A 150 38.28 -38.67 -57.04
N ASN A 151 39.30 -37.98 -56.50
CA ASN A 151 40.01 -36.82 -57.10
C ASN A 151 39.21 -35.49 -57.23
N LYS A 152 39.80 -34.28 -57.31
CA LYS A 152 41.20 -33.82 -57.50
C LYS A 152 41.34 -32.33 -57.11
N LYS A 153 42.50 -31.91 -56.58
CA LYS A 153 43.12 -30.54 -56.68
C LYS A 153 42.33 -29.34 -56.09
N SER A 154 42.89 -28.15 -55.77
CA SER A 154 44.24 -27.62 -55.45
C SER A 154 44.22 -26.11 -55.74
N TYR A 155 44.37 -25.25 -54.73
CA TYR A 155 44.84 -23.84 -54.84
C TYR A 155 45.39 -23.46 -53.44
N SER A 156 46.69 -23.59 -53.17
CA SER A 156 47.71 -22.52 -53.25
C SER A 156 47.31 -21.24 -52.49
N ASN A 157 47.78 -21.07 -51.26
CA ASN A 157 49.00 -20.31 -50.92
C ASN A 157 48.90 -18.80 -51.14
N TYR A 158 48.84 -18.03 -50.04
CA TYR A 158 49.47 -16.71 -49.99
C TYR A 158 50.13 -16.47 -48.62
N PHE A 159 51.24 -15.74 -48.64
CA PHE A 159 52.17 -15.42 -47.55
C PHE A 159 52.85 -16.55 -46.75
N ARG A 160 54.12 -16.75 -47.10
CA ARG A 160 55.16 -17.37 -46.27
C ARG A 160 56.30 -16.36 -46.05
N SER A 161 56.96 -16.46 -44.90
CA SER A 161 58.31 -15.97 -44.61
C SER A 161 58.50 -14.49 -44.25
N PHE A 162 58.59 -14.24 -42.93
CA PHE A 162 59.68 -13.42 -42.39
C PHE A 162 60.33 -14.17 -41.21
N PHE A 163 61.65 -14.34 -41.29
CA PHE A 163 62.59 -14.98 -40.34
C PHE A 163 62.40 -16.44 -39.88
N ASN A 164 63.27 -17.29 -40.43
CA ASN A 164 63.95 -18.34 -39.67
C ASN A 164 65.11 -17.72 -38.88
N ILE A 165 65.39 -18.24 -37.67
CA ILE A 165 66.68 -18.80 -37.18
C ILE A 165 66.58 -18.96 -35.66
N PHE A 166 66.36 -20.19 -35.17
CA PHE A 166 67.12 -20.83 -34.07
C PHE A 166 66.61 -22.26 -33.81
N GLN A 167 67.50 -23.18 -33.43
CA GLN A 167 67.23 -24.63 -33.41
C GLN A 167 66.74 -25.13 -32.04
N PHE A 168 65.43 -25.12 -31.77
CA PHE A 168 64.87 -25.71 -30.53
C PHE A 168 63.95 -26.92 -30.74
N ARG A 169 63.48 -27.18 -31.97
CA ARG A 169 62.40 -28.17 -32.22
C ARG A 169 62.78 -29.63 -32.00
N LYS A 170 64.03 -30.05 -32.21
CA LYS A 170 64.42 -31.47 -32.06
C LYS A 170 64.48 -31.93 -30.60
N PHE A 171 64.76 -31.03 -29.66
CA PHE A 171 64.70 -31.37 -28.23
C PHE A 171 63.24 -31.46 -27.77
N ALA A 172 62.42 -30.44 -28.09
CA ALA A 172 61.00 -30.39 -27.72
C ALA A 172 60.19 -31.61 -28.22
N TYR A 173 60.36 -32.07 -29.46
CA TYR A 173 59.64 -33.25 -29.95
C TYR A 173 60.05 -34.55 -29.25
N VAL A 174 61.33 -34.72 -28.89
CA VAL A 174 61.79 -35.90 -28.14
C VAL A 174 61.30 -35.83 -26.69
N SER A 175 61.37 -34.67 -26.04
CA SER A 175 60.83 -34.47 -24.69
C SER A 175 59.32 -34.69 -24.62
N VAL A 176 58.54 -34.22 -25.60
CA VAL A 176 57.09 -34.44 -25.67
C VAL A 176 56.75 -35.90 -25.95
N VAL A 177 57.45 -36.58 -26.87
CA VAL A 177 57.21 -38.01 -27.12
C VAL A 177 57.60 -38.86 -25.91
N VAL A 178 58.69 -38.55 -25.22
CA VAL A 178 59.09 -39.25 -23.98
C VAL A 178 58.11 -38.96 -22.83
N LEU A 179 57.60 -37.74 -22.69
CA LEU A 179 56.53 -37.42 -21.73
C LEU A 179 55.23 -38.16 -22.07
N VAL A 180 54.81 -38.17 -23.34
CA VAL A 180 53.61 -38.89 -23.78
C VAL A 180 53.75 -40.39 -23.55
N VAL A 181 54.93 -40.98 -23.82
CA VAL A 181 55.21 -42.41 -23.57
C VAL A 181 55.30 -42.74 -22.07
N LEU A 182 55.88 -41.86 -21.24
CA LEU A 182 55.91 -42.04 -19.78
C LEU A 182 54.52 -41.89 -19.16
N VAL A 183 53.71 -40.94 -19.62
CA VAL A 183 52.33 -40.72 -19.16
C VAL A 183 51.38 -41.81 -19.69
N SER A 184 51.58 -42.31 -20.91
CA SER A 184 50.82 -43.46 -21.44
C SER A 184 51.25 -44.81 -20.86
N SER A 185 52.32 -44.85 -20.06
CA SER A 185 52.75 -46.04 -19.31
C SER A 185 52.10 -46.11 -17.92
N PHE A 186 51.48 -45.02 -17.45
CA PHE A 186 50.52 -45.06 -16.34
C PHE A 186 49.14 -45.53 -16.87
N PRO A 187 48.29 -46.16 -16.03
CA PRO A 187 47.00 -46.73 -16.45
C PRO A 187 45.92 -45.66 -16.67
N ALA A 188 46.20 -44.68 -17.53
CA ALA A 188 45.32 -43.54 -17.82
C ALA A 188 43.93 -43.94 -18.34
N LEU A 189 43.78 -45.11 -18.95
CA LEU A 189 42.48 -45.63 -19.38
C LEU A 189 41.63 -46.12 -18.19
N GLY A 190 42.24 -46.79 -17.21
CA GLY A 190 41.55 -47.16 -15.96
C GLY A 190 41.15 -45.91 -15.17
N TYR A 191 42.06 -44.94 -15.04
CA TYR A 191 41.78 -43.67 -14.38
C TYR A 191 40.75 -42.80 -15.10
N ILE A 192 40.61 -42.87 -16.44
CA ILE A 192 39.53 -42.15 -17.15
C ILE A 192 38.17 -42.80 -16.87
N ASP A 193 38.10 -44.12 -16.74
CA ASP A 193 36.84 -44.80 -16.42
C ASP A 193 36.51 -44.70 -14.92
N GLU A 194 37.49 -44.66 -14.02
CA GLU A 194 37.31 -44.25 -12.61
C GLU A 194 36.86 -42.79 -12.50
N LEU A 195 37.43 -41.87 -13.28
CA LEU A 195 37.05 -40.46 -13.26
C LEU A 195 35.65 -40.24 -13.85
N LYS A 196 35.22 -41.04 -14.84
CA LYS A 196 33.81 -41.09 -15.29
C LYS A 196 32.89 -41.72 -14.25
N ALA A 197 33.34 -42.73 -13.51
CA ALA A 197 32.54 -43.34 -12.45
C ALA A 197 32.36 -42.37 -11.27
N ALA A 198 33.42 -41.68 -10.86
CA ALA A 198 33.38 -40.59 -9.88
C ALA A 198 32.57 -39.39 -10.39
N GLU A 199 32.67 -39.02 -11.67
CA GLU A 199 31.81 -38.00 -12.29
C GLU A 199 30.34 -38.44 -12.26
N SER A 200 30.03 -39.69 -12.62
CA SER A 200 28.67 -40.24 -12.57
C SER A 200 28.11 -40.27 -11.15
N LEU A 201 28.92 -40.67 -10.16
CA LEU A 201 28.53 -40.75 -8.76
C LEU A 201 28.34 -39.35 -8.15
N ALA A 202 29.22 -38.40 -8.47
CA ALA A 202 29.09 -37.01 -8.06
C ALA A 202 27.89 -36.30 -8.72
N VAL A 203 27.57 -36.65 -9.98
CA VAL A 203 26.34 -36.20 -10.66
C VAL A 203 25.10 -36.83 -10.04
N GLU A 204 25.12 -38.11 -9.70
CA GLU A 204 24.00 -38.81 -9.06
C GLU A 204 23.70 -38.22 -7.68
N GLN A 205 24.70 -38.15 -6.79
CA GLN A 205 24.53 -37.58 -5.45
C GLN A 205 24.28 -36.06 -5.50
N GLY A 206 24.92 -35.32 -6.42
CA GLY A 206 24.63 -33.89 -6.60
C GLY A 206 23.20 -33.61 -7.10
N THR A 207 22.68 -34.46 -8.00
CA THR A 207 21.29 -34.39 -8.45
C THR A 207 20.32 -34.75 -7.33
N ARG A 208 20.62 -35.81 -6.56
CA ARG A 208 19.84 -36.19 -5.38
C ARG A 208 19.82 -35.08 -4.34
N ALA A 209 20.96 -34.46 -4.07
CA ALA A 209 21.09 -33.35 -3.13
C ALA A 209 20.22 -32.16 -3.57
N PHE A 210 20.25 -31.81 -4.86
CA PHE A 210 19.40 -30.76 -5.43
C PHE A 210 17.91 -31.08 -5.35
N LEU A 211 17.49 -32.31 -5.67
CA LEU A 211 16.09 -32.73 -5.61
C LEU A 211 15.54 -32.77 -4.17
N SER A 212 16.33 -33.24 -3.20
CA SER A 212 15.96 -33.14 -1.79
C SER A 212 15.95 -31.68 -1.30
N LEU A 213 16.87 -30.82 -1.73
CA LEU A 213 16.82 -29.39 -1.41
C LEU A 213 15.55 -28.72 -1.98
N GLN A 214 15.17 -29.02 -3.22
CA GLN A 214 13.92 -28.55 -3.81
C GLN A 214 12.69 -29.05 -3.02
N SER A 215 12.67 -30.32 -2.63
CA SER A 215 11.57 -30.92 -1.88
C SER A 215 11.46 -30.33 -0.47
N SER A 216 12.59 -30.06 0.17
CA SER A 216 12.69 -29.33 1.44
C SER A 216 12.10 -27.92 1.34
N THR A 217 12.48 -27.16 0.30
CA THR A 217 11.95 -25.81 0.05
C THR A 217 10.43 -25.82 -0.17
N VAL A 218 9.90 -26.73 -0.99
CA VAL A 218 8.45 -26.86 -1.21
C VAL A 218 7.71 -27.24 0.08
N ALA A 219 8.27 -28.14 0.89
CA ALA A 219 7.69 -28.52 2.17
C ALA A 219 7.66 -27.34 3.16
N ALA A 220 8.71 -26.51 3.20
CA ALA A 220 8.76 -25.31 4.03
C ALA A 220 7.68 -24.28 3.63
N PHE A 221 7.52 -24.01 2.33
CA PHE A 221 6.44 -23.14 1.83
C PHE A 221 5.04 -23.67 2.15
N GLN A 222 4.87 -24.99 2.27
CA GLN A 222 3.62 -25.63 2.70
C GLN A 222 3.49 -25.75 4.24
N SER A 223 4.35 -25.07 5.01
CA SER A 223 4.44 -25.14 6.48
C SER A 223 4.67 -26.55 7.07
N ASN A 224 5.14 -27.50 6.24
CA ASN A 224 5.48 -28.85 6.67
C ASN A 224 6.95 -28.93 7.10
N LEU A 225 7.27 -28.24 8.20
CA LEU A 225 8.64 -28.12 8.73
C LEU A 225 9.33 -29.48 8.99
N PRO A 226 8.67 -30.52 9.57
CA PRO A 226 9.33 -31.81 9.80
C PRO A 226 9.74 -32.52 8.50
N TYR A 227 8.96 -32.39 7.42
CA TYR A 227 9.35 -32.94 6.12
C TYR A 227 10.45 -32.09 5.45
N ALA A 228 10.40 -30.76 5.63
CA ALA A 228 11.44 -29.86 5.15
C ALA A 228 12.82 -30.16 5.78
N GLU A 229 12.86 -30.42 7.08
CA GLU A 229 14.07 -30.79 7.83
C GLU A 229 14.67 -32.12 7.37
N VAL A 230 13.85 -33.16 7.18
CA VAL A 230 14.29 -34.47 6.69
C VAL A 230 14.91 -34.36 5.29
N GLU A 231 14.24 -33.66 4.36
CA GLU A 231 14.78 -33.50 3.02
C GLU A 231 16.00 -32.57 2.98
N LEU A 232 16.10 -31.57 3.86
CA LEU A 232 17.33 -30.79 4.00
C LEU A 232 18.48 -31.68 4.47
N THR A 233 18.25 -32.55 5.44
CA THR A 233 19.26 -33.46 5.97
C THR A 233 19.73 -34.45 4.89
N ASN A 234 18.80 -34.97 4.08
CA ASN A 234 19.12 -35.77 2.89
C ASN A 234 20.02 -34.99 1.90
N ALA A 235 19.71 -33.72 1.66
CA ALA A 235 20.50 -32.86 0.77
C ALA A 235 21.91 -32.58 1.32
N LEU A 236 22.02 -32.24 2.61
CA LEU A 236 23.29 -32.03 3.32
C LEU A 236 24.18 -33.28 3.25
N GLN A 237 23.62 -34.46 3.53
CA GLN A 237 24.38 -35.71 3.47
C GLN A 237 24.89 -35.97 2.05
N ALA A 238 24.03 -35.82 1.03
CA ALA A 238 24.42 -36.03 -0.35
C ALA A 238 25.47 -35.00 -0.84
N PHE A 239 25.39 -33.72 -0.43
CA PHE A 239 26.44 -32.73 -0.71
C PHE A 239 27.77 -33.05 0.01
N SER A 240 27.71 -33.56 1.24
CA SER A 240 28.89 -33.99 2.00
C SER A 240 29.60 -35.18 1.33
N GLU A 241 28.84 -36.18 0.88
CA GLU A 241 29.34 -37.33 0.13
C GLU A 241 29.99 -36.90 -1.21
N VAL A 242 29.44 -35.90 -1.91
CA VAL A 242 30.09 -35.34 -3.10
C VAL A 242 31.40 -34.61 -2.77
N ASN A 243 31.45 -33.87 -1.66
CA ASN A 243 32.66 -33.14 -1.27
C ASN A 243 33.82 -34.09 -0.89
N SER A 244 33.57 -35.19 -0.17
CA SER A 244 34.63 -36.16 0.15
C SER A 244 35.22 -36.82 -1.11
N ILE A 245 34.37 -37.19 -2.09
CA ILE A 245 34.81 -37.70 -3.40
C ILE A 245 35.70 -36.68 -4.14
N ILE A 246 35.40 -35.38 -4.04
CA ILE A 246 36.15 -34.31 -4.72
C ILE A 246 37.46 -33.96 -3.99
N GLU A 247 37.48 -34.03 -2.66
CA GLU A 247 38.60 -33.62 -1.82
C GLU A 247 39.71 -34.68 -1.70
N GLU A 248 39.37 -35.97 -1.55
CA GLU A 248 40.35 -37.02 -1.26
C GLU A 248 41.05 -37.57 -2.52
N ASP A 249 40.31 -37.90 -3.58
CA ASP A 249 40.86 -38.71 -4.69
C ASP A 249 41.36 -37.90 -5.92
N TYR A 250 40.80 -36.71 -6.21
CA TYR A 250 40.94 -36.09 -7.55
C TYR A 250 41.50 -34.66 -7.63
N ARG A 251 41.96 -34.05 -6.53
CA ARG A 251 42.46 -32.65 -6.50
C ARG A 251 43.47 -32.30 -7.61
N ILE A 252 44.41 -33.19 -7.94
CA ILE A 252 45.42 -32.96 -8.99
C ILE A 252 44.80 -33.06 -10.40
N LEU A 253 43.90 -34.02 -10.62
CA LEU A 253 43.24 -34.24 -11.92
C LEU A 253 42.24 -33.13 -12.26
N LEU A 254 41.45 -32.66 -11.29
CA LEU A 254 40.57 -31.50 -11.46
C LEU A 254 41.34 -30.22 -11.78
N SER A 255 42.52 -30.04 -11.19
CA SER A 255 43.42 -28.91 -11.48
C SER A 255 43.95 -28.95 -12.93
N LEU A 256 44.22 -30.13 -13.47
CA LEU A 256 44.65 -30.32 -14.85
C LEU A 256 43.49 -30.23 -15.87
N ALA A 257 42.31 -30.73 -15.52
CA ALA A 257 41.10 -30.65 -16.36
C ALA A 257 40.64 -29.19 -16.59
N LYS A 258 40.84 -28.31 -15.59
CA LYS A 258 40.59 -26.86 -15.70
C LYS A 258 41.43 -26.15 -16.77
N LEU A 259 42.56 -26.73 -17.18
CA LEU A 259 43.44 -26.16 -18.22
C LEU A 259 42.97 -26.47 -19.65
N LEU A 260 41.93 -27.28 -19.85
CA LEU A 260 41.39 -27.64 -21.16
C LEU A 260 40.25 -26.69 -21.58
N PRO A 261 40.30 -26.02 -22.76
CA PRO A 261 39.40 -24.90 -23.09
C PRO A 261 37.88 -25.18 -23.06
N VAL A 262 37.45 -26.42 -23.31
CA VAL A 262 36.01 -26.79 -23.41
C VAL A 262 35.56 -27.69 -22.25
N VAL A 263 36.49 -28.39 -21.60
CA VAL A 263 36.21 -29.27 -20.45
C VAL A 263 36.32 -28.50 -19.14
N GLY A 264 37.29 -27.57 -19.04
CA GLY A 264 37.56 -26.78 -17.86
C GLY A 264 36.41 -25.86 -17.44
N THR A 265 35.70 -25.24 -18.39
CA THR A 265 34.53 -24.40 -18.10
C THR A 265 33.38 -25.22 -17.52
N LYS A 266 33.09 -26.40 -18.08
CA LYS A 266 32.06 -27.32 -17.58
C LYS A 266 32.41 -27.90 -16.21
N VAL A 267 33.66 -28.29 -15.99
CA VAL A 267 34.15 -28.75 -14.67
C VAL A 267 34.09 -27.64 -13.62
N SER A 268 34.51 -26.42 -13.97
CA SER A 268 34.46 -25.26 -13.05
C SER A 268 33.04 -24.85 -12.70
N SER A 269 32.12 -24.92 -13.66
CA SER A 269 30.70 -24.60 -13.45
C SER A 269 30.01 -25.62 -12.55
N ARG A 270 30.27 -26.93 -12.76
CA ARG A 270 29.79 -27.99 -11.87
C ARG A 270 30.35 -27.88 -10.45
N GLN A 271 31.65 -27.59 -10.31
CA GLN A 271 32.23 -27.33 -8.99
C GLN A 271 31.55 -26.14 -8.30
N SER A 272 31.23 -25.08 -9.06
CA SER A 272 30.55 -23.91 -8.51
C SER A 272 29.11 -24.21 -8.10
N LEU A 273 28.36 -25.01 -8.86
CA LEU A 273 27.03 -25.51 -8.47
C LEU A 273 27.06 -26.33 -7.18
N LEU A 274 28.04 -27.22 -7.01
CA LEU A 274 28.18 -28.05 -5.81
C LEU A 274 28.53 -27.22 -4.57
N ILE A 275 29.46 -26.27 -4.69
CA ILE A 275 29.79 -25.33 -3.60
C ILE A 275 28.58 -24.47 -3.25
N ALA A 276 27.83 -23.98 -4.24
CA ALA A 276 26.59 -23.25 -4.00
C ALA A 276 25.54 -24.10 -3.27
N GLY A 277 25.35 -25.37 -3.68
CA GLY A 277 24.45 -26.31 -3.01
C GLY A 277 24.81 -26.56 -1.55
N ASN A 278 26.10 -26.72 -1.24
CA ASN A 278 26.58 -26.83 0.14
C ASN A 278 26.29 -25.56 0.96
N HIS A 279 26.50 -24.36 0.41
CA HIS A 279 26.18 -23.12 1.08
C HIS A 279 24.66 -22.91 1.28
N LEU A 280 23.83 -23.23 0.28
CA LEU A 280 22.36 -23.24 0.44
C LEU A 280 21.95 -24.14 1.61
N ALA A 281 22.49 -25.35 1.65
CA ALA A 281 22.16 -26.33 2.66
C ALA A 281 22.60 -25.87 4.07
N LEU A 282 23.81 -25.31 4.22
CA LEU A 282 24.28 -24.70 5.46
C LEU A 282 23.43 -23.49 5.89
N GLY A 283 22.98 -22.66 4.94
CA GLY A 283 22.09 -21.55 5.22
C GLY A 283 20.76 -22.01 5.82
N ASN A 284 20.15 -23.04 5.23
CA ASN A 284 18.93 -23.65 5.75
C ASN A 284 19.15 -24.26 7.15
N THR A 285 20.32 -24.86 7.43
CA THR A 285 20.66 -25.38 8.78
C THR A 285 20.62 -24.29 9.84
N TYR A 286 21.13 -23.09 9.55
CA TYR A 286 21.02 -21.96 10.48
C TYR A 286 19.56 -21.59 10.73
N LEU A 287 18.72 -21.50 9.69
CA LEU A 287 17.30 -21.17 9.86
C LEU A 287 16.56 -22.17 10.76
N ILE A 288 16.71 -23.48 10.52
CA ILE A 288 16.06 -24.52 11.34
C ILE A 288 16.54 -24.43 12.78
N LYS A 289 17.87 -24.37 12.99
CA LYS A 289 18.45 -24.24 14.32
C LYS A 289 17.97 -22.99 15.07
N GLY A 290 17.75 -21.89 14.36
CA GLY A 290 17.18 -20.67 14.94
C GLY A 290 15.74 -20.84 15.41
N VAL A 291 14.91 -21.54 14.63
CA VAL A 291 13.53 -21.87 15.04
C VAL A 291 13.53 -22.81 16.25
N GLU A 292 14.37 -23.84 16.25
CA GLU A 292 14.54 -24.76 17.38
C GLU A 292 14.95 -24.02 18.65
N GLU A 293 16.08 -23.29 18.63
CA GLU A 293 16.61 -22.56 19.79
C GLU A 293 15.62 -21.50 20.32
N ALA A 294 14.86 -20.84 19.43
CA ALA A 294 13.82 -19.90 19.80
C ALA A 294 12.54 -20.54 20.37
N GLN A 295 12.40 -21.87 20.30
CA GLN A 295 11.25 -22.64 20.82
C GLN A 295 11.56 -23.46 22.09
N VAL A 296 12.85 -23.70 22.43
CA VAL A 296 13.26 -24.58 23.56
C VAL A 296 12.60 -24.26 24.91
N ASP A 297 12.45 -22.97 25.23
CA ASP A 297 11.89 -22.51 26.51
C ASP A 297 10.60 -21.72 26.25
N SER A 298 9.50 -22.10 26.90
CA SER A 298 8.20 -21.39 26.81
C SER A 298 8.20 -20.05 27.56
N GLU A 299 9.05 -19.88 28.58
CA GLU A 299 9.14 -18.65 29.38
C GLU A 299 10.13 -17.63 28.82
N MET A 300 10.89 -17.99 27.78
CA MET A 300 11.84 -17.09 27.12
C MET A 300 11.14 -15.82 26.61
N LYS A 301 11.71 -14.66 26.93
CA LYS A 301 11.17 -13.35 26.52
C LYS A 301 11.14 -13.24 25.01
N LEU A 302 10.14 -12.52 24.50
CA LEU A 302 9.95 -12.28 23.07
C LEU A 302 11.19 -11.62 22.42
N THR A 303 11.84 -10.67 23.11
CA THR A 303 13.08 -10.01 22.67
C THR A 303 14.26 -10.96 22.53
N ASP A 304 14.34 -11.97 23.40
CA ASP A 304 15.41 -12.96 23.43
C ASP A 304 15.20 -13.95 22.26
N ARG A 305 13.94 -14.38 22.03
CA ARG A 305 13.55 -15.18 20.85
C ARG A 305 13.86 -14.48 19.53
N PHE A 306 13.47 -13.20 19.40
CA PHE A 306 13.81 -12.40 18.22
C PHE A 306 15.33 -12.31 18.02
N SER A 307 16.10 -12.09 19.09
CA SER A 307 17.56 -12.02 19.02
C SER A 307 18.20 -13.34 18.54
N ILE A 308 17.67 -14.49 18.97
CA ILE A 308 18.11 -15.82 18.51
C ILE A 308 17.82 -15.97 17.01
N LEU A 309 16.55 -15.80 16.61
CA LEU A 309 16.12 -15.90 15.21
C LEU A 309 16.96 -14.99 14.30
N GLN A 310 17.18 -13.74 14.71
CA GLN A 310 17.95 -12.77 13.95
C GLN A 310 19.42 -13.16 13.77
N ASN A 311 20.06 -13.73 14.79
CA ASN A 311 21.46 -14.15 14.70
C ASN A 311 21.66 -15.36 13.77
N HIS A 312 20.70 -16.28 13.77
CA HIS A 312 20.67 -17.38 12.80
C HIS A 312 20.32 -16.91 11.39
N LEU A 313 19.37 -15.98 11.25
CA LEU A 313 19.00 -15.37 9.97
C LEU A 313 20.20 -14.67 9.31
N LYS A 314 20.97 -13.86 10.06
CA LYS A 314 22.26 -13.29 9.61
C LYS A 314 23.26 -14.37 9.17
N SER A 315 23.34 -15.46 9.92
CA SER A 315 24.27 -16.56 9.61
C SER A 315 23.86 -17.29 8.33
N ALA A 316 22.55 -17.46 8.09
CA ALA A 316 22.01 -18.02 6.85
C ALA A 316 22.28 -17.12 5.64
N ILE A 317 22.03 -15.81 5.75
CA ILE A 317 22.28 -14.81 4.70
C ILE A 317 23.74 -14.85 4.21
N VAL A 318 24.70 -14.96 5.13
CA VAL A 318 26.13 -15.08 4.76
C VAL A 318 26.38 -16.32 3.87
N GLN A 319 25.74 -17.46 4.19
CA GLN A 319 25.86 -18.65 3.35
C GLN A 319 25.13 -18.45 2.00
N TYR A 320 23.93 -17.89 2.00
CA TYR A 320 23.18 -17.64 0.77
C TYR A 320 23.88 -16.66 -0.18
N LYS A 321 24.57 -15.64 0.34
CA LYS A 321 25.42 -14.74 -0.46
C LYS A 321 26.59 -15.47 -1.11
N GLU A 322 27.26 -16.39 -0.41
CA GLU A 322 28.27 -17.24 -1.04
C GLU A 322 27.69 -18.24 -2.04
N ALA A 323 26.49 -18.77 -1.78
CA ALA A 323 25.78 -19.59 -2.76
C ALA A 323 25.49 -18.80 -4.05
N LEU A 324 24.95 -17.57 -3.95
CA LEU A 324 24.70 -16.70 -5.10
C LEU A 324 25.99 -16.31 -5.84
N ASN A 325 27.06 -16.00 -5.09
CA ASN A 325 28.39 -15.74 -5.63
C ASN A 325 28.91 -16.93 -6.46
N HIS A 326 28.67 -18.16 -6.00
CA HIS A 326 29.03 -19.38 -6.73
C HIS A 326 28.08 -19.69 -7.91
N LEU A 327 26.77 -19.46 -7.78
CA LEU A 327 25.81 -19.57 -8.89
C LEU A 327 26.12 -18.59 -10.03
N ASN A 328 26.61 -17.39 -9.71
CA ASN A 328 27.03 -16.40 -10.70
C ASN A 328 28.33 -16.76 -11.44
N LYS A 329 29.12 -17.71 -10.95
CA LYS A 329 30.33 -18.25 -11.61
C LYS A 329 30.01 -19.42 -12.56
N VAL A 330 28.76 -19.86 -12.63
CA VAL A 330 28.30 -20.95 -13.50
C VAL A 330 28.11 -20.44 -14.93
N ASP A 331 28.84 -21.05 -15.86
CA ASP A 331 28.71 -20.79 -17.30
C ASP A 331 27.37 -21.35 -17.81
N LEU A 332 26.55 -20.51 -18.44
CA LEU A 332 25.26 -20.91 -19.00
C LEU A 332 25.41 -21.97 -20.10
N ASP A 333 26.51 -21.97 -20.86
CA ASP A 333 26.80 -22.99 -21.89
C ASP A 333 27.16 -24.37 -21.29
N SER A 334 27.34 -24.45 -19.98
CA SER A 334 27.48 -25.72 -19.24
C SER A 334 26.14 -26.33 -18.81
N ILE A 335 25.05 -25.54 -18.80
CA ILE A 335 23.70 -25.95 -18.44
C ILE A 335 22.95 -26.43 -19.71
N PRO A 336 22.15 -27.51 -19.66
CA PRO A 336 21.32 -27.92 -20.80
C PRO A 336 20.37 -26.79 -21.23
N LEU A 337 20.22 -26.59 -22.54
CA LEU A 337 19.51 -25.46 -23.13
C LEU A 337 18.08 -25.25 -22.57
N GLU A 338 17.41 -26.35 -22.25
CA GLU A 338 16.06 -26.37 -21.66
C GLU A 338 15.98 -25.75 -20.25
N TYR A 339 17.07 -25.73 -19.47
CA TYR A 339 17.12 -25.15 -18.11
C TYR A 339 17.82 -23.80 -18.05
N GLN A 340 18.49 -23.33 -19.11
CA GLN A 340 19.27 -22.08 -19.09
C GLN A 340 18.42 -20.87 -18.66
N LYS A 341 17.19 -20.76 -19.18
CA LYS A 341 16.25 -19.70 -18.81
C LYS A 341 15.89 -19.76 -17.32
N THR A 342 15.37 -20.90 -16.86
CA THR A 342 14.93 -21.11 -15.46
C THR A 342 16.07 -20.98 -14.46
N PHE A 343 17.29 -21.40 -14.83
CA PHE A 343 18.48 -21.19 -14.00
C PHE A 343 18.80 -19.70 -13.83
N ASN A 344 18.69 -18.91 -14.90
CA ASN A 344 18.92 -17.47 -14.82
C ASN A 344 17.81 -16.74 -14.03
N GLU A 345 16.56 -17.12 -14.22
CA GLU A 345 15.42 -16.64 -13.44
C GLU A 345 15.60 -16.97 -11.94
N PHE A 346 16.00 -18.20 -11.62
CA PHE A 346 16.31 -18.62 -10.25
C PHE A 346 17.40 -17.76 -9.61
N LYS A 347 18.50 -17.45 -10.31
CA LYS A 347 19.55 -16.57 -9.75
C LYS A 347 19.04 -15.17 -9.41
N ILE A 348 18.14 -14.62 -10.23
CA ILE A 348 17.55 -13.30 -10.02
C ILE A 348 16.62 -13.36 -8.80
N LEU A 349 15.69 -14.31 -8.77
CA LEU A 349 14.74 -14.49 -7.65
C LEU A 349 15.44 -14.83 -6.34
N PHE A 350 16.52 -15.61 -6.38
CA PHE A 350 17.32 -15.93 -5.20
C PHE A 350 18.16 -14.73 -4.70
N GLY A 351 18.55 -13.81 -5.60
CA GLY A 351 19.10 -12.51 -5.21
C GLY A 351 18.08 -11.68 -4.43
N VAL A 352 16.89 -11.49 -5.00
CA VAL A 352 15.78 -10.77 -4.34
C VAL A 352 15.44 -11.39 -2.98
N PHE A 353 15.32 -12.72 -2.90
CA PHE A 353 15.09 -13.43 -1.63
C PHE A 353 16.18 -13.17 -0.57
N ILE A 354 17.45 -13.05 -0.96
CA ILE A 354 18.53 -12.69 -0.03
C ILE A 354 18.35 -11.26 0.47
N ASP A 355 18.00 -10.34 -0.42
CA ASP A 355 17.77 -8.93 -0.06
C ASP A 355 16.55 -8.82 0.88
N ASP A 356 15.44 -9.51 0.59
CA ASP A 356 14.25 -9.62 1.47
C ASP A 356 14.61 -10.16 2.87
N MET A 357 15.56 -11.09 2.96
CA MET A 357 16.04 -11.62 4.24
C MET A 357 16.90 -10.60 5.03
N GLU A 358 17.66 -9.74 4.35
CA GLU A 358 18.39 -8.65 5.01
C GLU A 358 17.43 -7.60 5.55
N ASP A 359 16.41 -7.25 4.77
CA ASP A 359 15.32 -6.38 5.20
C ASP A 359 14.59 -6.96 6.42
N LEU A 360 14.34 -8.28 6.46
CA LEU A 360 13.79 -8.97 7.65
C LEU A 360 14.73 -8.93 8.87
N VAL A 361 16.06 -9.02 8.67
CA VAL A 361 17.04 -8.85 9.76
C VAL A 361 16.99 -7.45 10.36
N ASP A 362 16.80 -6.42 9.53
CA ASP A 362 16.77 -5.02 9.95
C ASP A 362 15.42 -4.66 10.59
N LEU A 363 14.32 -5.15 10.02
CA LEU A 363 13.00 -5.10 10.63
C LEU A 363 12.97 -5.78 12.02
N SER A 364 13.70 -6.88 12.19
CA SER A 364 13.84 -7.54 13.50
C SER A 364 14.58 -6.66 14.54
N LYS A 365 15.55 -5.83 14.13
CA LYS A 365 16.16 -4.81 15.02
C LYS A 365 15.11 -3.77 15.43
N THR A 366 14.38 -3.26 14.44
CA THR A 366 13.30 -2.28 14.60
C THR A 366 12.25 -2.77 15.59
N PHE A 367 11.75 -4.01 15.46
CA PHE A 367 10.82 -4.57 16.44
C PHE A 367 11.42 -4.71 17.84
N ASN A 368 12.70 -5.10 17.99
CA ASN A 368 13.34 -5.15 19.31
C ASN A 368 13.45 -3.76 19.98
N ILE A 369 13.64 -2.69 19.19
CA ILE A 369 13.59 -1.30 19.68
C ILE A 369 12.17 -0.91 20.06
N ILE A 370 11.18 -1.20 19.19
CA ILE A 370 9.78 -0.86 19.40
C ILE A 370 9.24 -1.53 20.68
N PHE A 371 9.48 -2.82 20.85
CA PHE A 371 9.05 -3.60 22.03
C PHE A 371 9.94 -3.38 23.28
N GLY A 372 10.76 -2.32 23.31
CA GLY A 372 11.49 -1.90 24.51
C GLY A 372 12.55 -2.91 24.98
N GLY A 373 13.24 -3.59 24.06
CA GLY A 373 14.23 -4.62 24.41
C GLY A 373 15.42 -4.10 25.22
N ASN A 374 15.78 -2.82 25.06
CA ASN A 374 16.89 -2.17 25.77
C ASN A 374 16.45 -1.00 26.67
N SER A 375 15.18 -0.59 26.62
CA SER A 375 14.65 0.58 27.34
C SER A 375 13.16 0.45 27.59
N PHE A 376 12.63 1.25 28.51
CA PHE A 376 11.20 1.54 28.53
C PHE A 376 10.80 2.27 27.23
N ARG A 377 9.60 2.01 26.73
CA ARG A 377 8.97 2.70 25.60
C ARG A 377 7.50 2.97 25.90
N ARG A 378 6.98 4.11 25.48
CA ARG A 378 5.58 4.51 25.60
C ARG A 378 5.00 4.87 24.23
N TYR A 379 3.89 4.26 23.86
CA TYR A 379 3.19 4.56 22.61
C TYR A 379 1.81 5.17 22.87
N LEU A 380 1.47 6.17 22.06
CA LEU A 380 0.09 6.63 21.91
C LEU A 380 -0.57 5.78 20.81
N VAL A 381 -1.58 4.99 21.17
CA VAL A 381 -2.37 4.22 20.19
C VAL A 381 -3.69 4.94 19.98
N VAL A 382 -3.97 5.42 18.76
CA VAL A 382 -5.22 6.12 18.42
C VAL A 382 -6.15 5.21 17.62
N PHE A 383 -7.42 5.17 18.03
CA PHE A 383 -8.46 4.40 17.36
C PHE A 383 -9.27 5.34 16.48
N GLN A 384 -9.31 5.05 15.18
CA GLN A 384 -9.92 5.89 14.15
C GLN A 384 -11.22 5.26 13.65
N ASN A 385 -12.28 6.06 13.54
CA ASN A 385 -13.53 5.65 12.90
C ASN A 385 -13.60 6.23 11.48
N GLU A 386 -13.37 5.38 10.50
CA GLU A 386 -13.39 5.66 9.06
C GLU A 386 -14.77 6.03 8.52
N HIS A 387 -15.85 5.74 9.24
CA HIS A 387 -17.19 6.27 8.92
C HIS A 387 -17.27 7.80 9.08
N GLU A 388 -16.34 8.42 9.80
CA GLU A 388 -16.16 9.88 9.88
C GLU A 388 -14.80 10.24 9.28
N ILE A 389 -14.66 10.19 7.96
CA ILE A 389 -13.35 10.11 7.30
C ILE A 389 -12.45 11.32 7.66
N ARG A 390 -11.19 11.02 7.97
CA ARG A 390 -10.11 11.98 8.19
C ARG A 390 -8.89 11.59 7.35
N PRO A 391 -7.94 12.49 7.10
CA PRO A 391 -6.78 12.24 6.24
C PRO A 391 -5.99 10.96 6.51
N THR A 392 -5.87 10.54 7.78
CA THR A 392 -5.10 9.35 8.17
C THR A 392 -5.92 8.07 8.35
N GLY A 393 -7.25 8.11 8.18
CA GLY A 393 -8.10 6.94 8.40
C GLY A 393 -9.48 7.27 8.93
N GLY A 394 -9.61 8.14 9.93
CA GLY A 394 -10.91 8.43 10.54
C GLY A 394 -10.86 9.31 11.77
N PHE A 395 -12.03 9.62 12.33
CA PHE A 395 -12.14 10.45 13.54
C PHE A 395 -11.55 9.75 14.78
N MET A 396 -10.71 10.45 15.54
CA MET A 396 -10.02 9.88 16.70
C MET A 396 -10.86 10.01 17.97
N GLY A 397 -11.91 9.17 18.07
CA GLY A 397 -12.78 9.12 19.24
C GLY A 397 -12.09 8.59 20.50
N SER A 398 -11.16 7.64 20.36
CA SER A 398 -10.54 6.94 21.49
C SER A 398 -9.03 6.80 21.30
N PHE A 399 -8.30 6.66 22.40
CA PHE A 399 -6.87 6.36 22.38
C PHE A 399 -6.48 5.55 23.63
N ALA A 400 -5.38 4.80 23.54
CA ALA A 400 -4.69 4.19 24.66
C ALA A 400 -3.26 4.73 24.75
N VAL A 401 -2.67 4.64 25.95
CA VAL A 401 -1.23 4.82 26.16
C VAL A 401 -0.67 3.49 26.63
N ILE A 402 0.23 2.90 25.84
CA ILE A 402 0.79 1.58 26.09
C ILE A 402 2.26 1.72 26.46
N ASP A 403 2.61 1.24 27.65
CA ASP A 403 3.98 1.17 28.13
C ASP A 403 4.54 -0.24 27.90
N VAL A 404 5.70 -0.32 27.26
CA VAL A 404 6.36 -1.58 26.87
C VAL A 404 7.79 -1.61 27.41
N GLN A 405 8.20 -2.76 27.96
CA GLN A 405 9.55 -2.98 28.46
C GLN A 405 9.94 -4.46 28.34
N ASN A 406 11.15 -4.74 27.83
CA ASN A 406 11.70 -6.10 27.65
C ASN A 406 10.75 -7.06 26.90
N GLY A 407 10.05 -6.59 25.86
CA GLY A 407 9.10 -7.40 25.11
C GLY A 407 7.76 -7.65 25.79
N LYS A 408 7.44 -6.93 26.88
CA LYS A 408 6.19 -7.07 27.62
C LYS A 408 5.48 -5.72 27.74
N ILE A 409 4.16 -5.71 27.52
CA ILE A 409 3.31 -4.58 27.90
C ILE A 409 3.26 -4.58 29.43
N VAL A 410 3.65 -3.46 30.05
CA VAL A 410 3.71 -3.29 31.51
C VAL A 410 2.58 -2.40 32.05
N ASN A 411 1.98 -1.56 31.21
CA ASN A 411 0.82 -0.73 31.55
C ASN A 411 0.02 -0.38 30.27
N ILE A 412 -1.29 -0.22 30.42
CA ILE A 412 -2.23 0.28 29.41
C ILE A 412 -3.15 1.28 30.11
N ASP A 413 -3.11 2.56 29.71
CA ASP A 413 -4.06 3.60 30.11
C ASP A 413 -5.05 3.83 28.96
N LEU A 414 -6.31 3.44 29.13
CA LEU A 414 -7.40 3.65 28.17
C LEU A 414 -8.47 4.53 28.85
N PRO A 415 -8.49 5.86 28.61
CA PRO A 415 -9.39 6.77 29.32
C PRO A 415 -10.86 6.59 28.89
N GLY A 416 -11.78 6.51 29.86
CA GLY A 416 -13.21 6.23 29.65
C GLY A 416 -14.00 7.31 28.89
N GLY A 417 -13.51 8.57 28.86
CA GLY A 417 -14.03 9.62 27.96
C GLY A 417 -13.34 9.64 26.59
N GLY A 418 -12.24 8.91 26.42
CA GLY A 418 -11.40 8.88 25.22
C GLY A 418 -10.72 10.23 24.97
N SER A 419 -10.68 10.67 23.72
CA SER A 419 -10.02 11.94 23.32
C SER A 419 -10.54 13.18 24.07
N TYR A 420 -11.79 13.17 24.55
CA TYR A 420 -12.35 14.26 25.33
C TYR A 420 -11.76 14.41 26.74
N ASP A 421 -11.09 13.39 27.29
CA ASP A 421 -10.41 13.52 28.59
C ASP A 421 -9.18 14.44 28.50
N LEU A 422 -8.53 14.48 27.32
CA LEU A 422 -7.43 15.42 27.03
C LEU A 422 -7.95 16.86 26.85
N ARG A 423 -9.14 17.02 26.26
CA ARG A 423 -9.77 18.32 25.98
C ARG A 423 -9.93 19.20 27.24
N GLY A 424 -10.14 18.59 28.40
CA GLY A 424 -10.24 19.28 29.70
C GLY A 424 -8.90 19.62 30.36
N GLN A 425 -7.82 18.98 29.91
CA GLN A 425 -6.47 19.08 30.48
C GLN A 425 -5.51 19.92 29.60
N LEU A 426 -5.89 20.17 28.35
CA LEU A 426 -5.11 20.94 27.37
C LEU A 426 -4.73 22.34 27.89
N THR A 427 -3.43 22.61 27.93
CA THR A 427 -2.84 23.85 28.47
C THR A 427 -2.54 24.93 27.43
N GLU A 428 -2.40 24.56 26.16
CA GLU A 428 -2.09 25.46 25.04
C GLU A 428 -3.20 25.44 23.99
N PHE A 429 -3.57 26.62 23.47
CA PHE A 429 -4.72 26.78 22.59
C PHE A 429 -4.32 27.41 21.25
N VAL A 430 -4.39 26.60 20.20
CA VAL A 430 -4.08 27.01 18.83
C VAL A 430 -5.33 27.11 17.96
N LYS A 431 -5.29 28.00 16.97
CA LYS A 431 -6.32 28.12 15.94
C LYS A 431 -6.36 26.82 15.09
N PRO A 432 -7.54 26.30 14.76
CA PRO A 432 -7.65 25.16 13.86
C PRO A 432 -7.48 25.57 12.40
N PRO A 433 -7.12 24.62 11.51
CA PRO A 433 -7.23 24.77 10.06
C PRO A 433 -8.57 25.38 9.67
N LEU A 434 -8.58 26.23 8.63
CA LEU A 434 -9.78 26.97 8.23
C LEU A 434 -11.02 26.06 8.03
N PRO A 435 -10.92 24.86 7.41
CA PRO A 435 -12.07 23.95 7.31
C PRO A 435 -12.64 23.50 8.65
N PHE A 436 -11.79 23.19 9.64
CA PHE A 436 -12.23 22.81 10.99
C PHE A 436 -12.86 23.97 11.79
N GLN A 437 -12.77 25.23 11.33
CA GLN A 437 -13.53 26.33 11.95
C GLN A 437 -15.05 26.17 11.75
N LEU A 438 -15.52 25.35 10.81
CA LEU A 438 -16.92 24.95 10.72
C LEU A 438 -17.37 24.12 11.95
N LEU A 439 -16.48 23.26 12.47
CA LEU A 439 -16.70 22.42 13.65
C LEU A 439 -16.46 23.15 14.97
N ASN A 440 -15.31 23.82 15.13
CA ASN A 440 -14.87 24.30 16.43
C ASN A 440 -14.01 25.57 16.32
N LYS A 441 -14.05 26.41 17.36
CA LYS A 441 -13.21 27.63 17.43
C LYS A 441 -11.74 27.34 17.69
N ARG A 442 -11.44 26.18 18.29
CA ARG A 442 -10.11 25.75 18.71
C ARG A 442 -9.82 24.37 18.12
N TRP A 443 -8.55 24.11 17.85
CA TRP A 443 -8.12 22.76 17.48
C TRP A 443 -8.07 21.88 18.72
N GLU A 444 -8.52 20.63 18.62
CA GLU A 444 -8.56 19.65 19.70
C GLU A 444 -7.99 18.30 19.24
N PHE A 445 -7.59 17.44 20.19
CA PHE A 445 -6.86 16.19 19.94
C PHE A 445 -7.58 15.26 18.95
N GLN A 446 -8.91 15.14 19.02
CA GLN A 446 -9.68 14.20 18.17
C GLN A 446 -9.63 14.51 16.66
N ASP A 447 -9.23 15.72 16.28
CA ASP A 447 -9.04 16.19 14.91
C ASP A 447 -7.56 16.55 14.64
N ALA A 448 -6.61 16.03 15.46
CA ALA A 448 -5.18 16.27 15.28
C ALA A 448 -4.61 15.68 13.97
N ASN A 449 -5.32 14.73 13.35
CA ASN A 449 -4.95 14.07 12.11
C ASN A 449 -5.29 14.86 10.83
N TRP A 450 -5.09 16.19 10.85
CA TRP A 450 -5.34 17.07 9.70
C TRP A 450 -4.41 16.82 8.51
N PHE A 451 -3.20 16.32 8.76
CA PHE A 451 -2.21 16.09 7.72
C PHE A 451 -2.34 14.66 7.16
N PRO A 452 -2.45 14.46 5.84
CA PRO A 452 -2.46 13.11 5.27
C PRO A 452 -1.09 12.43 5.38
N ASP A 453 -0.02 13.20 5.53
CA ASP A 453 1.25 12.66 6.00
C ASP A 453 1.11 12.23 7.46
N PHE A 454 1.15 10.92 7.70
CA PHE A 454 0.93 10.40 9.04
C PHE A 454 2.06 10.76 10.02
N SER A 455 3.30 11.01 9.58
CA SER A 455 4.38 11.49 10.46
C SER A 455 4.08 12.89 11.00
N ALA A 456 3.60 13.80 10.15
CA ALA A 456 3.15 15.14 10.56
C ALA A 456 1.93 15.07 11.51
N SER A 457 0.94 14.23 11.20
CA SER A 457 -0.21 14.02 12.07
C SER A 457 0.15 13.38 13.41
N ALA A 458 1.04 12.38 13.43
CA ALA A 458 1.55 11.75 14.65
C ALA A 458 2.27 12.76 15.55
N LYS A 459 3.15 13.61 14.99
CA LYS A 459 3.78 14.72 15.72
C LYS A 459 2.76 15.68 16.31
N LYS A 460 1.67 15.97 15.58
CA LYS A 460 0.58 16.81 16.10
C LYS A 460 -0.22 16.13 17.21
N MET A 461 -0.46 14.81 17.14
CA MET A 461 -1.07 14.03 18.22
C MET A 461 -0.19 14.00 19.47
N THR A 462 1.11 13.73 19.33
CA THR A 462 2.10 13.80 20.42
C THR A 462 2.10 15.16 21.08
N TRP A 463 2.12 16.25 20.30
CA TRP A 463 2.03 17.61 20.83
C TRP A 463 0.76 17.81 21.67
N PHE A 464 -0.43 17.46 21.16
CA PHE A 464 -1.68 17.61 21.94
C PHE A 464 -1.68 16.75 23.21
N TYR A 465 -1.15 15.53 23.15
CA TYR A 465 -1.02 14.65 24.30
C TYR A 465 -0.08 15.24 25.36
N GLU A 466 1.09 15.73 24.97
CA GLU A 466 2.05 16.41 25.86
C GLU A 466 1.45 17.66 26.51
N LYS A 467 0.78 18.53 25.72
CA LYS A 467 0.13 19.74 26.24
C LYS A 467 -1.10 19.46 27.11
N SER A 468 -1.56 18.21 27.18
CA SER A 468 -2.68 17.79 28.03
C SER A 468 -2.23 17.00 29.26
N ARG A 469 -1.33 16.02 29.10
CA ARG A 469 -0.87 15.12 30.19
C ARG A 469 0.45 15.54 30.84
N GLY A 470 1.26 16.37 30.19
CA GLY A 470 2.59 16.75 30.66
C GLY A 470 3.66 15.65 30.53
N SER A 471 3.40 14.62 29.70
CA SER A 471 4.31 13.50 29.43
C SER A 471 4.43 13.24 27.93
N THR A 472 5.62 12.85 27.48
CA THR A 472 5.94 12.52 26.08
C THR A 472 5.59 11.06 25.73
N VAL A 473 5.67 10.70 24.45
CA VAL A 473 5.59 9.33 23.93
C VAL A 473 6.72 9.07 22.93
N ASP A 474 7.18 7.82 22.80
CA ASP A 474 8.22 7.38 21.86
C ASP A 474 7.68 7.16 20.43
N GLY A 475 6.37 7.18 20.24
CA GLY A 475 5.74 6.95 18.95
C GLY A 475 4.21 6.94 19.00
N VAL A 476 3.59 6.87 17.82
CA VAL A 476 2.14 6.84 17.62
C VAL A 476 1.77 5.68 16.71
N ILE A 477 0.74 4.93 17.07
CA ILE A 477 0.16 3.87 16.23
C ILE A 477 -1.31 4.24 15.98
N ALA A 478 -1.70 4.42 14.72
CA ALA A 478 -3.10 4.55 14.36
C ALA A 478 -3.67 3.19 13.95
N ILE A 479 -4.91 2.93 14.37
CA ILE A 479 -5.66 1.71 14.06
C ILE A 479 -7.08 2.13 13.66
N ASN A 480 -7.45 1.87 12.41
CA ASN A 480 -8.82 2.03 11.92
C ASN A 480 -9.74 0.95 12.52
N SER A 481 -11.04 1.25 12.61
CA SER A 481 -11.98 0.40 13.33
C SER A 481 -12.15 -0.98 12.66
N SER A 482 -12.14 -1.04 11.32
CA SER A 482 -12.13 -2.27 10.49
C SER A 482 -11.07 -3.31 10.86
N VAL A 483 -9.95 -2.92 11.49
CA VAL A 483 -8.94 -3.87 11.98
C VAL A 483 -9.52 -4.83 13.02
N LEU A 484 -10.54 -4.40 13.79
CA LEU A 484 -11.24 -5.26 14.74
C LEU A 484 -11.94 -6.44 14.05
N GLU A 485 -12.54 -6.21 12.88
CA GLU A 485 -13.23 -7.26 12.11
C GLU A 485 -12.25 -8.32 11.61
N ARG A 486 -11.07 -7.92 11.12
CA ARG A 486 -9.98 -8.84 10.75
C ARG A 486 -9.53 -9.73 11.90
N VAL A 487 -9.38 -9.13 13.09
CA VAL A 487 -8.95 -9.87 14.29
C VAL A 487 -10.03 -10.87 14.72
N LEU A 488 -11.31 -10.47 14.70
CA LEU A 488 -12.44 -11.34 15.04
C LEU A 488 -12.72 -12.42 13.98
N ARG A 489 -12.34 -12.22 12.70
CA ARG A 489 -12.34 -13.27 11.67
C ARG A 489 -11.44 -14.46 12.06
N ILE A 490 -10.29 -14.18 12.69
CA ILE A 490 -9.29 -15.20 13.06
C ILE A 490 -9.52 -15.77 14.47
N LEU A 491 -9.88 -14.93 15.44
CA LEU A 491 -10.14 -15.36 16.82
C LEU A 491 -11.55 -15.94 17.04
N GLY A 492 -12.49 -15.58 16.16
CA GLY A 492 -13.91 -15.88 16.30
C GLY A 492 -14.68 -14.80 17.08
N PRO A 493 -16.00 -14.97 17.25
CA PRO A 493 -16.85 -14.03 17.98
C PRO A 493 -16.44 -13.87 19.44
N MET A 494 -16.42 -12.63 19.90
CA MET A 494 -16.10 -12.24 21.28
C MET A 494 -17.36 -11.76 22.00
N GLN A 495 -17.50 -12.10 23.29
CA GLN A 495 -18.54 -11.52 24.14
C GLN A 495 -17.94 -10.41 25.02
N ALA A 496 -18.66 -9.29 25.12
CA ALA A 496 -18.43 -8.28 26.14
C ALA A 496 -19.79 -7.89 26.72
N ASP A 497 -19.94 -8.06 28.03
CA ASP A 497 -21.21 -7.98 28.76
C ASP A 497 -22.32 -8.81 28.08
N ASP A 498 -23.48 -8.21 27.77
CA ASP A 498 -24.61 -8.88 27.10
C ASP A 498 -24.50 -8.85 25.55
N MET A 499 -23.41 -8.32 24.99
CA MET A 499 -23.21 -8.13 23.54
C MET A 499 -22.23 -9.14 22.93
N ILE A 500 -22.46 -9.49 21.66
CA ILE A 500 -21.61 -10.38 20.87
C ILE A 500 -21.05 -9.61 19.66
N PHE A 501 -19.72 -9.51 19.61
CA PHE A 501 -18.95 -8.88 18.56
C PHE A 501 -18.37 -9.96 17.65
N ASN A 502 -18.56 -9.83 16.34
CA ASN A 502 -18.01 -10.71 15.32
C ASN A 502 -17.65 -9.89 14.08
N GLU A 503 -16.94 -10.51 13.13
CA GLU A 503 -16.51 -9.90 11.87
C GLU A 503 -17.59 -9.06 11.17
N SER A 504 -18.87 -9.47 11.22
CA SER A 504 -19.94 -8.80 10.46
C SER A 504 -20.73 -7.72 11.20
N ASN A 505 -20.50 -7.55 12.51
CA ASN A 505 -21.28 -6.61 13.33
C ASN A 505 -20.46 -5.80 14.34
N ALA A 506 -19.14 -6.02 14.44
CA ALA A 506 -18.35 -5.46 15.53
C ALA A 506 -18.38 -3.93 15.55
N ILE A 507 -18.25 -3.29 14.37
CA ILE A 507 -18.21 -1.82 14.26
C ILE A 507 -19.57 -1.21 14.53
N GLU A 508 -20.64 -1.74 13.93
CA GLU A 508 -22.01 -1.25 14.17
C GLU A 508 -22.44 -1.41 15.64
N THR A 509 -22.14 -2.57 16.25
CA THR A 509 -22.48 -2.86 17.66
C THR A 509 -21.69 -1.95 18.60
N LEU A 510 -20.39 -1.79 18.37
CA LEU A 510 -19.52 -0.93 19.17
C LEU A 510 -19.94 0.55 19.06
N GLN A 511 -20.27 0.99 17.85
CA GLN A 511 -20.74 2.34 17.57
C GLN A 511 -22.08 2.63 18.27
N TYR A 512 -23.03 1.70 18.22
CA TYR A 512 -24.30 1.83 18.94
C TYR A 512 -24.09 1.92 20.45
N GLU A 513 -23.25 1.07 21.03
CA GLU A 513 -23.02 1.04 22.47
C GLU A 513 -22.36 2.33 22.97
N VAL A 514 -21.31 2.80 22.29
CA VAL A 514 -20.54 3.99 22.69
C VAL A 514 -21.36 5.29 22.55
N GLU A 515 -22.33 5.36 21.64
CA GLU A 515 -23.11 6.58 21.38
C GLU A 515 -24.49 6.57 22.08
N GLU A 516 -25.14 5.40 22.25
CA GLU A 516 -26.55 5.29 22.68
C GLU A 516 -26.80 4.29 23.82
N GLY A 517 -26.00 3.22 23.93
CA GLY A 517 -26.17 2.19 24.99
C GLY A 517 -25.80 2.68 26.40
N TYR A 518 -24.99 3.72 26.47
CA TYR A 518 -24.39 4.29 27.68
C TYR A 518 -25.40 4.88 28.71
N ASP A 519 -25.34 4.43 29.98
CA ASP A 519 -26.09 5.03 31.09
C ASP A 519 -25.52 6.41 31.44
N ALA A 520 -26.29 7.47 31.20
CA ALA A 520 -25.98 8.90 31.41
C ALA A 520 -25.52 9.31 32.83
N LYS A 521 -25.28 8.36 33.74
CA LYS A 521 -24.79 8.57 35.12
C LYS A 521 -23.30 8.33 35.34
N THR A 522 -22.59 7.61 34.46
CA THR A 522 -21.19 7.17 34.71
C THR A 522 -20.12 7.99 33.99
N GLU A 523 -20.50 8.81 33.02
CA GLU A 523 -19.70 9.71 32.17
C GLU A 523 -18.53 9.05 31.40
N GLN A 524 -18.57 7.73 31.22
CA GLN A 524 -17.51 6.95 30.57
C GLN A 524 -18.05 5.97 29.48
N PRO A 525 -18.52 6.47 28.33
CA PRO A 525 -19.08 5.64 27.25
C PRO A 525 -18.10 4.66 26.60
N LYS A 526 -16.79 4.76 26.88
CA LYS A 526 -15.75 3.92 26.25
C LYS A 526 -15.22 2.81 27.16
N GLU A 527 -15.84 2.55 28.31
CA GLU A 527 -15.50 1.40 29.17
C GLU A 527 -15.59 0.06 28.41
N ILE A 528 -16.53 -0.08 27.47
CA ILE A 528 -16.66 -1.28 26.62
C ILE A 528 -15.39 -1.60 25.81
N LEU A 529 -14.62 -0.58 25.41
CA LEU A 529 -13.34 -0.76 24.71
C LEU A 529 -12.27 -1.38 25.63
N ALA A 530 -12.31 -1.09 26.93
CA ALA A 530 -11.40 -1.72 27.89
C ALA A 530 -11.74 -3.22 28.03
N VAL A 531 -13.02 -3.57 28.11
CA VAL A 531 -13.49 -4.97 28.21
C VAL A 531 -13.10 -5.76 26.95
N LEU A 532 -13.31 -5.19 25.76
CA LEU A 532 -12.91 -5.80 24.49
C LEU A 532 -11.40 -5.98 24.39
N LEU A 533 -10.60 -4.97 24.76
CA LEU A 533 -9.14 -5.06 24.75
C LEU A 533 -8.63 -6.12 25.73
N ASP A 534 -9.20 -6.19 26.94
CA ASP A 534 -8.84 -7.19 27.94
C ASP A 534 -9.15 -8.62 27.47
N ASN A 535 -10.29 -8.81 26.78
CA ASN A 535 -10.67 -10.11 26.22
C ASN A 535 -9.78 -10.49 25.04
N LEU A 536 -9.51 -9.55 24.12
CA LEU A 536 -8.55 -9.73 23.03
C LEU A 536 -7.17 -10.15 23.55
N LEU A 537 -6.65 -9.49 24.59
CA LEU A 537 -5.35 -9.81 25.20
C LEU A 537 -5.35 -11.13 26.00
N LYS A 538 -6.51 -11.72 26.31
CA LYS A 538 -6.62 -13.09 26.86
C LYS A 538 -6.62 -14.12 25.74
N ASP A 539 -7.35 -13.87 24.66
CA ASP A 539 -7.46 -14.81 23.53
C ASP A 539 -6.13 -14.91 22.77
N LEU A 540 -5.45 -13.78 22.55
CA LEU A 540 -4.09 -13.73 21.97
C LEU A 540 -3.02 -14.46 22.79
N LYS A 541 -3.26 -14.81 24.08
CA LYS A 541 -2.33 -15.63 24.88
C LYS A 541 -2.54 -17.13 24.71
N ASN A 542 -3.71 -17.54 24.24
CA ASN A 542 -4.12 -18.95 24.11
C ASN A 542 -4.22 -19.41 22.63
N ILE A 543 -3.78 -18.56 21.70
CA ILE A 543 -3.91 -18.73 20.26
C ILE A 543 -3.00 -19.87 19.70
N SER A 544 -3.49 -20.58 18.69
CA SER A 544 -2.72 -21.63 18.01
C SER A 544 -1.60 -21.06 17.11
N PRO A 545 -0.47 -21.77 16.89
CA PRO A 545 0.60 -21.30 16.00
C PRO A 545 0.13 -20.98 14.56
N THR A 546 -0.83 -21.76 14.03
CA THR A 546 -1.44 -21.51 12.72
C THR A 546 -2.25 -20.23 12.69
N SER A 547 -3.02 -19.95 13.76
CA SER A 547 -3.79 -18.72 13.90
C SER A 547 -2.90 -17.49 14.12
N ILE A 548 -1.72 -17.65 14.76
CA ILE A 548 -0.70 -16.57 14.83
C ILE A 548 -0.24 -16.19 13.43
N MET A 549 0.06 -17.17 12.57
CA MET A 549 0.47 -16.87 11.18
C MET A 549 -0.63 -16.14 10.42
N SER A 550 -1.90 -16.56 10.57
CA SER A 550 -3.04 -15.86 9.99
C SER A 550 -3.20 -14.42 10.50
N LEU A 551 -3.01 -14.16 11.80
CA LEU A 551 -3.01 -12.80 12.35
C LEU A 551 -1.84 -11.96 11.83
N LEU A 552 -0.65 -12.54 11.65
CA LEU A 552 0.49 -11.82 11.07
C LEU A 552 0.25 -11.44 9.61
N THR A 553 -0.43 -12.30 8.84
CA THR A 553 -0.89 -11.98 7.47
C THR A 553 -1.92 -10.85 7.49
N GLU A 554 -2.99 -10.94 8.29
CA GLU A 554 -4.01 -9.89 8.40
C GLU A 554 -3.43 -8.55 8.91
N ALA A 555 -2.46 -8.59 9.82
CA ALA A 555 -1.76 -7.39 10.30
C ALA A 555 -0.84 -6.78 9.22
N HIS A 556 -0.16 -7.60 8.42
CA HIS A 556 0.62 -7.13 7.28
C HIS A 556 -0.30 -6.47 6.23
N ASP A 557 -1.42 -7.12 5.89
CA ASP A 557 -2.41 -6.57 4.96
C ASP A 557 -2.98 -5.24 5.49
N ALA A 558 -3.33 -5.16 6.78
CA ALA A 558 -3.80 -3.92 7.40
C ALA A 558 -2.76 -2.78 7.35
N LEU A 559 -1.46 -3.09 7.49
CA LEU A 559 -0.37 -2.11 7.34
C LEU A 559 -0.24 -1.65 5.88
N ILE A 560 -0.26 -2.57 4.91
CA ILE A 560 -0.18 -2.25 3.46
C ILE A 560 -1.42 -1.47 2.98
N LYS A 561 -2.60 -1.78 3.51
CA LYS A 561 -3.86 -1.06 3.25
C LYS A 561 -4.00 0.23 4.06
N LYS A 562 -3.02 0.56 4.90
CA LYS A 562 -2.92 1.74 5.78
C LYS A 562 -3.98 1.82 6.88
N GLU A 563 -4.68 0.73 7.15
CA GLU A 563 -5.60 0.58 8.27
C GLU A 563 -4.87 0.55 9.62
N ILE A 564 -3.59 0.16 9.60
CA ILE A 564 -2.63 0.43 10.67
C ILE A 564 -1.54 1.34 10.11
N GLN A 565 -1.18 2.40 10.86
CA GLN A 565 -0.06 3.30 10.50
C GLN A 565 0.84 3.51 11.72
N VAL A 566 2.16 3.53 11.51
CA VAL A 566 3.16 3.58 12.60
C VAL A 566 4.11 4.76 12.45
N TYR A 567 4.27 5.51 13.54
CA TYR A 567 5.29 6.55 13.71
C TYR A 567 6.13 6.23 14.94
N VAL A 568 7.46 6.32 14.83
CA VAL A 568 8.41 6.20 15.94
C VAL A 568 9.34 7.41 15.92
N ASP A 569 9.64 7.99 17.09
CA ASP A 569 10.49 9.18 17.24
C ASP A 569 12.01 8.88 17.15
N ASP A 570 12.36 7.71 16.59
CA ASP A 570 13.73 7.29 16.29
C ASP A 570 13.91 7.26 14.76
N ASP A 571 14.66 8.22 14.22
CA ASP A 571 14.82 8.41 12.77
C ASP A 571 15.25 7.13 12.03
N ASN A 572 16.12 6.31 12.62
CA ASN A 572 16.57 5.08 11.99
C ASN A 572 15.44 4.04 11.92
N THR A 573 14.72 3.86 13.02
CA THR A 573 13.55 2.98 13.11
C THR A 573 12.43 3.44 12.15
N GLN A 574 12.13 4.74 12.12
CA GLN A 574 11.13 5.33 11.23
C GLN A 574 11.50 5.15 9.74
N ASN A 575 12.76 5.35 9.37
CA ASN A 575 13.22 5.14 7.99
C ASN A 575 13.12 3.67 7.56
N ILE A 576 13.38 2.71 8.47
CA ILE A 576 13.16 1.29 8.18
C ILE A 576 11.65 1.00 8.00
N LEU A 577 10.78 1.46 8.91
CA LEU A 577 9.33 1.28 8.76
C LEU A 577 8.79 1.90 7.45
N LYS A 578 9.41 2.98 6.99
CA LYS A 578 9.08 3.67 5.74
C LYS A 578 9.39 2.84 4.50
N THR A 579 10.46 2.05 4.47
CA THR A 579 10.75 1.18 3.29
C THR A 579 9.71 0.07 3.13
N PHE A 580 9.09 -0.38 4.22
CA PHE A 580 7.96 -1.32 4.19
C PHE A 580 6.59 -0.64 3.89
N GLY A 581 6.54 0.69 3.76
CA GLY A 581 5.31 1.44 3.49
C GLY A 581 4.37 1.64 4.70
N TRP A 582 4.79 1.23 5.90
CA TRP A 582 3.94 1.17 7.11
C TRP A 582 3.74 2.51 7.82
N THR A 583 4.45 3.55 7.37
CA THR A 583 4.48 4.85 8.06
C THR A 583 3.41 5.83 7.61
N GLY A 584 2.64 5.54 6.55
CA GLY A 584 1.55 6.41 6.09
C GLY A 584 1.98 7.81 5.60
N GLU A 585 3.27 8.03 5.36
CA GLU A 585 3.82 9.31 4.90
C GLU A 585 3.43 9.61 3.43
N ILE A 586 3.44 10.88 3.04
CA ILE A 586 3.29 11.26 1.63
C ILE A 586 4.52 10.81 0.86
N THR A 587 4.33 9.95 -0.15
CA THR A 587 5.44 9.35 -0.87
C THR A 587 6.14 10.39 -1.76
N PRO A 588 7.48 10.52 -1.69
CA PRO A 588 8.24 11.28 -2.67
C PRO A 588 8.30 10.52 -4.00
N VAL A 589 8.07 11.21 -5.11
CA VAL A 589 8.17 10.65 -6.48
C VAL A 589 9.39 11.20 -7.21
N GLY A 590 9.81 10.50 -8.27
CA GLY A 590 10.90 10.98 -9.13
C GLY A 590 10.54 12.26 -9.89
N PRO A 591 11.52 13.04 -10.38
CA PRO A 591 11.30 14.34 -11.05
C PRO A 591 10.60 14.24 -12.42
N VAL A 592 10.34 13.03 -12.92
CA VAL A 592 9.62 12.74 -14.16
C VAL A 592 8.69 11.54 -13.91
N GLN A 593 7.92 11.63 -12.84
CA GLN A 593 6.92 10.67 -12.40
C GLN A 593 5.72 11.45 -11.87
N ASP A 594 4.54 11.04 -12.32
CA ASP A 594 3.29 11.65 -11.92
C ASP A 594 2.81 11.07 -10.57
N TYR A 595 1.97 11.82 -9.86
CA TYR A 595 1.50 11.51 -8.53
C TYR A 595 0.05 11.94 -8.36
N LEU A 596 -0.79 11.07 -7.80
CA LEU A 596 -2.16 11.39 -7.45
C LEU A 596 -2.50 10.85 -6.06
N ASN A 597 -3.00 11.72 -5.18
CA ASN A 597 -3.58 11.34 -3.90
C ASN A 597 -4.79 12.25 -3.62
N ILE A 598 -5.95 11.65 -3.35
CA ILE A 598 -7.20 12.36 -3.13
C ILE A 598 -7.62 12.15 -1.68
N ILE A 599 -7.52 13.22 -0.89
CA ILE A 599 -7.77 13.21 0.54
C ILE A 599 -9.11 13.88 0.82
N ASN A 600 -10.09 13.08 1.23
CA ASN A 600 -11.36 13.54 1.77
C ASN A 600 -11.23 13.78 3.27
N THR A 601 -11.67 14.95 3.74
CA THR A 601 -11.86 15.20 5.18
C THR A 601 -13.31 15.56 5.43
N ASN A 602 -14.10 14.63 5.98
CA ASN A 602 -15.46 14.92 6.44
C ASN A 602 -15.35 15.88 7.62
N ILE A 603 -15.74 17.14 7.38
CA ILE A 603 -15.76 18.18 8.40
C ILE A 603 -17.09 18.12 9.16
N GLN A 604 -18.19 17.82 8.48
CA GLN A 604 -19.49 17.65 9.11
C GLN A 604 -20.33 16.68 8.28
N GLY A 605 -21.17 15.89 8.93
CA GLY A 605 -21.93 14.84 8.25
C GLY A 605 -22.11 13.57 9.07
N GLN A 606 -21.75 13.60 10.37
CA GLN A 606 -21.77 12.42 11.23
C GLN A 606 -20.98 11.28 10.55
N LYS A 607 -21.47 10.05 10.67
CA LYS A 607 -20.83 8.81 10.23
C LYS A 607 -21.17 8.47 8.77
N SER A 608 -21.53 9.48 7.97
CA SER A 608 -22.03 9.32 6.59
C SER A 608 -21.06 8.63 5.64
N ASP A 609 -19.74 8.63 5.87
CA ASP A 609 -18.79 7.96 4.98
C ASP A 609 -18.98 6.43 4.95
N ALA A 610 -19.64 5.84 5.98
CA ALA A 610 -20.14 4.44 5.95
C ALA A 610 -21.10 4.15 4.77
N LYS A 611 -21.68 5.19 4.17
CA LYS A 611 -22.62 5.16 3.06
C LYS A 611 -22.15 6.04 1.88
N ILE A 612 -20.86 6.38 1.81
CA ILE A 612 -20.28 7.07 0.64
C ILE A 612 -19.56 6.07 -0.23
N GLU A 613 -19.98 5.96 -1.49
CA GLU A 613 -19.20 5.32 -2.54
C GLU A 613 -18.43 6.38 -3.34
N GLN A 614 -17.15 6.14 -3.61
CA GLN A 614 -16.31 7.05 -4.38
C GLN A 614 -15.72 6.37 -5.62
N LYS A 615 -15.81 7.07 -6.76
CA LYS A 615 -15.20 6.68 -8.03
C LYS A 615 -14.33 7.82 -8.55
N ILE A 616 -13.10 7.48 -8.91
CA ILE A 616 -12.07 8.39 -9.41
C ILE A 616 -11.82 8.02 -10.87
N ILE A 617 -11.93 9.00 -11.76
CA ILE A 617 -11.62 8.89 -13.18
C ILE A 617 -10.47 9.83 -13.47
N HIS A 618 -9.37 9.27 -13.96
CA HIS A 618 -8.15 9.97 -14.30
C HIS A 618 -7.90 9.85 -15.82
N GLU A 619 -7.78 10.98 -16.51
CA GLU A 619 -7.43 11.03 -17.93
C GLU A 619 -6.13 11.83 -18.12
N VAL A 620 -5.15 11.22 -18.77
CA VAL A 620 -3.82 11.78 -19.05
C VAL A 620 -3.70 11.97 -20.56
N VAL A 621 -3.51 13.21 -21.01
CA VAL A 621 -3.29 13.56 -22.41
C VAL A 621 -1.90 14.13 -22.61
N ILE A 622 -1.07 13.41 -23.37
CA ILE A 622 0.26 13.87 -23.79
C ILE A 622 0.11 14.54 -25.17
N ASP A 623 0.53 15.80 -25.30
CA ASP A 623 0.49 16.52 -26.58
C ASP A 623 1.73 16.28 -27.47
N GLU A 624 1.70 16.74 -28.73
CA GLU A 624 2.83 16.67 -29.68
C GLU A 624 4.10 17.38 -29.13
N ASN A 625 3.92 18.37 -28.25
CA ASN A 625 5.02 19.09 -27.58
C ASN A 625 5.52 18.35 -26.33
N ARG A 626 4.96 17.17 -26.01
CA ARG A 626 5.21 16.33 -24.84
C ARG A 626 4.79 16.96 -23.51
N ASN A 627 3.97 18.01 -23.52
CA ASN A 627 3.30 18.47 -22.31
C ASN A 627 2.29 17.40 -21.88
N ILE A 628 2.09 17.25 -20.58
CA ILE A 628 1.15 16.28 -20.00
C ILE A 628 0.04 17.08 -19.31
N PHE A 629 -1.20 16.77 -19.66
CA PHE A 629 -2.40 17.38 -19.10
C PHE A 629 -3.27 16.30 -18.47
N ASP A 630 -3.56 16.46 -17.20
CA ASP A 630 -4.33 15.47 -16.45
C ASP A 630 -5.69 16.06 -16.08
N THR A 631 -6.72 15.23 -16.16
CA THR A 631 -8.07 15.53 -15.68
C THR A 631 -8.46 14.48 -14.66
N VAL A 632 -8.61 14.91 -13.41
CA VAL A 632 -9.09 14.09 -12.29
C VAL A 632 -10.54 14.48 -12.05
N MET A 633 -11.48 13.57 -12.36
CA MET A 633 -12.89 13.69 -12.02
C MET A 633 -13.23 12.71 -10.89
N VAL A 634 -14.00 13.14 -9.92
CA VAL A 634 -14.42 12.33 -8.77
C VAL A 634 -15.93 12.38 -8.62
N GLU A 635 -16.54 11.21 -8.58
CA GLU A 635 -17.95 10.99 -8.30
C GLU A 635 -18.06 10.47 -6.84
N ARG A 636 -18.83 11.16 -5.98
CA ARG A 636 -19.15 10.74 -4.60
C ARG A 636 -20.66 10.54 -4.50
N SER A 637 -21.10 9.32 -4.23
CA SER A 637 -22.52 8.96 -4.11
C SER A 637 -22.86 8.61 -2.66
N HIS A 638 -23.93 9.20 -2.12
CA HIS A 638 -24.35 8.94 -0.74
C HIS A 638 -25.60 8.03 -0.70
N GLY A 639 -25.40 6.75 -0.38
CA GLY A 639 -26.46 5.74 -0.30
C GLY A 639 -27.24 5.69 1.02
N GLY A 640 -27.14 6.72 1.86
CA GLY A 640 -27.90 6.84 3.12
C GLY A 640 -29.23 7.56 2.92
N GLU A 641 -30.18 7.35 3.82
CA GLU A 641 -31.51 7.97 3.77
C GLU A 641 -31.57 9.25 4.64
N PRO A 642 -32.28 10.33 4.24
CA PRO A 642 -32.38 11.55 5.03
C PRO A 642 -32.95 11.31 6.44
N GLY A 643 -32.14 11.56 7.48
CA GLY A 643 -32.51 11.31 8.87
C GLY A 643 -32.33 9.86 9.35
N GLU A 644 -31.70 8.99 8.56
CA GLU A 644 -31.12 7.73 9.04
C GLU A 644 -30.13 8.01 10.20
N MET A 645 -30.19 7.17 11.23
CA MET A 645 -29.39 7.34 12.44
C MET A 645 -27.89 7.24 12.12
N PHE A 646 -27.10 8.23 12.54
CA PHE A 646 -25.68 8.42 12.26
C PHE A 646 -25.27 8.62 10.79
N TYR A 647 -26.01 8.05 9.84
CA TYR A 647 -25.63 8.00 8.42
C TYR A 647 -26.39 9.01 7.55
N GLY A 648 -27.58 9.46 7.96
CA GLY A 648 -28.50 10.26 7.14
C GLY A 648 -28.28 11.77 7.14
N SER A 649 -27.04 12.21 7.36
CA SER A 649 -26.62 13.61 7.37
C SER A 649 -25.79 13.92 6.14
N ALA A 650 -25.97 15.10 5.52
CA ALA A 650 -25.17 15.49 4.36
C ALA A 650 -23.67 15.49 4.67
N ASN A 651 -22.89 14.79 3.85
CA ASN A 651 -21.44 14.69 3.95
C ASN A 651 -20.82 16.00 3.42
N ILE A 652 -20.28 16.82 4.33
CA ILE A 652 -19.63 18.11 4.05
C ILE A 652 -18.13 17.88 4.18
N SER A 653 -17.49 17.63 3.05
CA SER A 653 -16.08 17.28 2.96
C SER A 653 -15.24 18.44 2.43
N TYR A 654 -14.08 18.67 3.04
CA TYR A 654 -12.99 19.41 2.41
C TYR A 654 -12.07 18.41 1.71
N VAL A 655 -12.00 18.49 0.39
CA VAL A 655 -11.21 17.61 -0.45
C VAL A 655 -9.90 18.30 -0.81
N ARG A 656 -8.79 17.55 -0.74
CA ARG A 656 -7.47 17.97 -1.22
C ARG A 656 -6.93 16.96 -2.23
N VAL A 657 -6.61 17.42 -3.43
CA VAL A 657 -5.98 16.61 -4.48
C VAL A 657 -4.50 16.99 -4.55
N TYR A 658 -3.62 16.06 -4.17
CA TYR A 658 -2.17 16.23 -4.17
C TYR A 658 -1.61 15.71 -5.49
N VAL A 659 -0.80 16.55 -6.16
CA VAL A 659 -0.21 16.33 -7.48
C VAL A 659 1.29 16.70 -7.46
N PRO A 660 2.10 16.41 -8.51
CA PRO A 660 3.51 16.77 -8.51
C PRO A 660 3.77 18.26 -8.24
N GLU A 661 4.84 18.55 -7.48
CA GLU A 661 5.22 19.92 -7.11
C GLU A 661 5.47 20.79 -8.34
N GLY A 662 4.73 21.90 -8.46
CA GLY A 662 4.78 22.82 -9.59
C GLY A 662 3.76 22.52 -10.70
N ALA A 663 2.80 21.62 -10.48
CA ALA A 663 1.67 21.42 -11.39
C ALA A 663 0.79 22.69 -11.47
N GLU A 664 0.38 23.05 -12.69
CA GLU A 664 -0.37 24.27 -12.98
C GLU A 664 -1.86 23.93 -13.14
N LEU A 665 -2.72 24.43 -12.23
CA LEU A 665 -4.17 24.26 -12.35
C LEU A 665 -4.71 25.09 -13.52
N ILE A 666 -5.48 24.46 -14.40
CA ILE A 666 -6.07 25.08 -15.60
C ILE A 666 -7.58 25.34 -15.39
N GLU A 667 -8.29 24.37 -14.82
CA GLU A 667 -9.75 24.38 -14.73
C GLU A 667 -10.19 23.51 -13.55
N ALA A 668 -11.24 23.91 -12.84
CA ALA A 668 -11.85 23.10 -11.78
C ALA A 668 -13.31 23.53 -11.57
N ASP A 669 -14.22 22.59 -11.36
CA ASP A 669 -15.65 22.85 -11.11
C ASP A 669 -16.32 21.71 -10.32
N GLY A 670 -17.56 21.91 -9.88
CA GLY A 670 -18.37 20.95 -9.13
C GLY A 670 -18.35 21.13 -7.60
N PHE A 671 -17.92 22.29 -7.12
CA PHE A 671 -17.72 22.56 -5.69
C PHE A 671 -18.90 23.28 -5.03
N ASN A 672 -19.14 22.97 -3.76
CA ASN A 672 -20.21 23.57 -2.95
C ASN A 672 -19.66 24.08 -1.63
N PHE A 673 -19.53 25.41 -1.51
CA PHE A 673 -19.00 26.06 -0.32
C PHE A 673 -20.03 26.10 0.84
N PRO A 674 -19.63 25.74 2.07
CA PRO A 674 -20.41 26.06 3.26
C PRO A 674 -20.66 27.58 3.39
N PRO A 675 -21.81 28.01 3.92
CA PRO A 675 -22.09 29.43 4.09
C PRO A 675 -21.15 30.05 5.13
N GLU A 676 -20.62 31.26 4.84
CA GLU A 676 -19.62 31.95 5.69
C GLU A 676 -20.05 32.07 7.16
N GLU A 677 -21.35 32.30 7.39
CA GLU A 677 -21.97 32.40 8.72
C GLU A 677 -21.96 31.11 9.57
N ALA A 678 -21.62 29.95 8.97
CA ALA A 678 -21.43 28.70 9.70
C ALA A 678 -20.02 28.57 10.33
N PHE A 679 -19.04 29.32 9.83
CA PHE A 679 -17.66 29.28 10.35
C PHE A 679 -17.54 29.99 11.70
N ARG A 680 -16.84 29.36 12.64
CA ARG A 680 -16.72 29.78 14.04
C ARG A 680 -15.38 30.45 14.25
N ALA A 681 -15.38 31.79 14.22
CA ALA A 681 -14.18 32.57 14.47
C ALA A 681 -13.44 32.13 15.76
N PRO A 682 -12.15 31.77 15.67
CA PRO A 682 -11.30 31.48 16.83
C PRO A 682 -11.25 32.62 17.84
N GLU A 683 -10.98 32.31 19.11
CA GLU A 683 -10.80 33.35 20.12
C GLU A 683 -9.50 34.14 19.85
N LEU A 684 -9.52 35.46 20.05
CA LEU A 684 -8.43 36.38 19.67
C LEU A 684 -7.07 36.10 20.34
N TRP A 685 -7.05 35.28 21.39
CA TRP A 685 -5.88 34.93 22.18
C TRP A 685 -5.34 33.53 21.86
N TYR A 686 -5.97 32.78 20.95
CA TYR A 686 -5.40 31.54 20.44
C TYR A 686 -4.20 31.84 19.53
N GLU A 687 -3.15 31.05 19.68
CA GLU A 687 -1.93 31.19 18.90
C GLU A 687 -2.09 30.55 17.51
N ASP A 688 -1.28 30.99 16.54
CA ASP A 688 -1.19 30.34 15.23
C ASP A 688 -0.40 29.03 15.38
N ASP A 689 -0.87 27.94 14.76
CA ASP A 689 -0.21 26.65 14.90
C ASP A 689 1.05 26.53 14.02
N LEU A 690 2.17 26.17 14.64
CA LEU A 690 3.47 26.07 13.96
C LEU A 690 3.52 24.91 12.95
N HIS A 691 2.89 23.77 13.24
CA HIS A 691 2.88 22.64 12.29
C HIS A 691 2.01 22.97 11.08
N LEU A 692 0.86 23.61 11.28
CA LEU A 692 0.00 24.07 10.19
C LEU A 692 0.73 25.08 9.29
N ALA A 693 1.38 26.09 9.89
CA ALA A 693 2.14 27.08 9.14
C ALA A 693 3.39 26.51 8.44
N GLN A 694 3.92 25.38 8.92
CA GLN A 694 5.04 24.67 8.29
C GLN A 694 4.60 23.76 7.14
N TYR A 695 3.46 23.07 7.27
CA TYR A 695 3.05 22.01 6.34
C TYR A 695 1.98 22.44 5.32
N GLU A 696 1.17 23.47 5.61
CA GLU A 696 0.13 24.00 4.71
C GLU A 696 0.47 25.43 4.28
N VAL A 697 1.34 25.57 3.26
CA VAL A 697 1.74 26.87 2.74
C VAL A 697 0.81 27.29 1.61
N GLU A 698 0.01 28.33 1.82
CA GLU A 698 -0.89 28.89 0.79
C GLU A 698 -0.11 29.67 -0.27
N GLU A 699 -0.26 29.28 -1.54
CA GLU A 699 0.42 29.92 -2.67
C GLU A 699 -0.52 30.89 -3.41
N SER A 700 -1.75 30.45 -3.69
CA SER A 700 -2.75 31.23 -4.42
C SER A 700 -4.16 30.65 -4.29
N VAL A 701 -5.14 31.32 -4.90
CA VAL A 701 -6.52 30.84 -5.05
C VAL A 701 -6.91 30.96 -6.52
N HIS A 702 -7.44 29.89 -7.09
CA HIS A 702 -7.97 29.88 -8.45
C HIS A 702 -9.28 30.68 -8.50
N ILE A 703 -9.28 31.76 -9.28
CA ILE A 703 -10.30 32.83 -9.20
C ILE A 703 -11.70 32.32 -9.57
N ASP A 704 -11.82 31.46 -10.59
CA ASP A 704 -13.12 31.07 -11.14
C ASP A 704 -13.81 29.98 -10.31
N SER A 705 -13.06 29.14 -9.59
CA SER A 705 -13.56 27.99 -8.83
C SER A 705 -13.46 28.16 -7.31
N GLY A 706 -12.75 29.19 -6.83
CA GLY A 706 -12.40 29.35 -5.42
C GLY A 706 -11.44 28.28 -4.86
N THR A 707 -10.84 27.45 -5.72
CA THR A 707 -9.93 26.38 -5.29
C THR A 707 -8.68 26.98 -4.64
N LYS A 708 -8.40 26.58 -3.39
CA LYS A 708 -7.16 26.93 -2.70
C LYS A 708 -6.01 26.13 -3.29
N ILE A 709 -4.88 26.79 -3.58
CA ILE A 709 -3.65 26.15 -4.04
C ILE A 709 -2.61 26.25 -2.93
N THR A 710 -2.20 25.10 -2.39
CA THR A 710 -1.20 24.97 -1.32
C THR A 710 0.01 24.16 -1.76
N SER A 711 1.17 24.45 -1.17
CA SER A 711 2.34 23.59 -1.18
C SER A 711 2.39 22.80 0.12
N GLU A 712 2.29 21.48 0.03
CA GLU A 712 2.27 20.56 1.17
C GLU A 712 3.13 19.33 0.85
N PHE A 713 4.05 18.94 1.74
CA PHE A 713 4.83 17.69 1.64
C PHE A 713 5.53 17.43 0.28
N GLY A 714 6.03 18.49 -0.38
CA GLY A 714 6.65 18.39 -1.71
C GLY A 714 5.65 17.95 -2.79
N LYS A 715 4.46 18.55 -2.74
CA LYS A 715 3.35 18.42 -3.70
C LYS A 715 2.68 19.78 -3.85
N THR A 716 2.13 20.04 -5.04
CA THR A 716 1.10 21.06 -5.21
C THR A 716 -0.25 20.43 -4.87
N VAL A 717 -1.11 21.17 -4.18
CA VAL A 717 -2.37 20.66 -3.65
C VAL A 717 -3.53 21.57 -4.05
N PHE A 718 -4.59 20.97 -4.57
CA PHE A 718 -5.83 21.66 -4.92
C PHE A 718 -6.89 21.34 -3.88
N GLY A 719 -7.24 22.33 -3.04
CA GLY A 719 -8.18 22.20 -1.94
C GLY A 719 -9.51 22.90 -2.22
N ASN A 720 -10.64 22.19 -2.07
CA ASN A 720 -11.98 22.78 -2.21
C ASN A 720 -13.07 21.98 -1.46
N TRP A 721 -14.29 22.52 -1.39
CA TRP A 721 -15.43 21.95 -0.66
C TRP A 721 -16.37 21.13 -1.55
N VAL A 722 -16.81 19.99 -1.03
CA VAL A 722 -17.80 19.12 -1.66
C VAL A 722 -18.86 18.78 -0.62
N ILE A 723 -20.14 18.92 -1.00
CA ILE A 723 -21.28 18.61 -0.15
C ILE A 723 -22.12 17.56 -0.88
N THR A 724 -22.25 16.37 -0.28
CA THR A 724 -23.01 15.24 -0.82
C THR A 724 -24.18 14.91 0.13
N PRO A 725 -25.41 15.36 -0.18
CA PRO A 725 -26.61 15.02 0.58
C PRO A 725 -26.98 13.52 0.48
N PRO A 726 -27.66 12.95 1.49
CA PRO A 726 -28.20 11.58 1.43
C PRO A 726 -29.14 11.39 0.23
N GLY A 727 -28.90 10.33 -0.54
CA GLY A 727 -29.62 10.00 -1.77
C GLY A 727 -29.18 10.80 -3.01
N GLU A 728 -28.18 11.67 -2.91
CA GLU A 728 -27.63 12.44 -4.03
C GLU A 728 -26.17 12.00 -4.38
N THR A 729 -25.72 12.37 -5.58
CA THR A 729 -24.35 12.17 -6.07
C THR A 729 -23.73 13.52 -6.40
N SER A 730 -22.55 13.79 -5.87
CA SER A 730 -21.74 14.98 -6.18
C SER A 730 -20.64 14.60 -7.17
N VAL A 731 -20.39 15.46 -8.16
CA VAL A 731 -19.30 15.28 -9.13
C VAL A 731 -18.49 16.56 -9.20
N PHE A 732 -17.17 16.43 -9.06
CA PHE A 732 -16.23 17.53 -9.19
C PHE A 732 -15.01 17.10 -10.01
N TYR A 733 -14.30 18.06 -10.60
CA TYR A 733 -13.06 17.77 -11.31
C TYR A 733 -12.00 18.86 -11.16
N PHE A 734 -10.76 18.46 -11.39
CA PHE A 734 -9.61 19.32 -11.56
C PHE A 734 -8.91 18.93 -12.85
N LYS A 735 -8.53 19.92 -13.65
CA LYS A 735 -7.68 19.77 -14.82
C LYS A 735 -6.44 20.60 -14.66
N TYR A 736 -5.29 19.98 -14.79
CA TYR A 736 -3.99 20.60 -14.54
C TYR A 736 -2.95 20.12 -15.55
N LYS A 737 -1.80 20.77 -15.53
CA LYS A 737 -0.65 20.44 -16.37
C LYS A 737 0.55 20.11 -15.49
N LEU A 738 1.24 19.04 -15.83
CA LEU A 738 2.42 18.61 -15.07
C LEU A 738 3.63 19.55 -15.28
N PRO A 739 4.50 19.68 -14.27
CA PRO A 739 5.70 20.52 -14.32
C PRO A 739 6.78 19.97 -15.27
N PHE A 740 6.66 18.72 -15.71
CA PHE A 740 7.60 18.04 -16.60
C PHE A 740 6.95 17.61 -17.91
N LYS A 741 7.79 17.24 -18.88
CA LYS A 741 7.37 16.70 -20.19
C LYS A 741 7.59 15.20 -20.25
N ALA A 742 6.78 14.51 -21.06
CA ALA A 742 6.99 13.09 -21.35
C ALA A 742 8.43 12.87 -21.86
N PRO A 743 9.27 12.10 -21.17
CA PRO A 743 10.67 11.89 -21.53
C PRO A 743 10.74 11.09 -22.84
N VAL A 744 11.73 11.41 -23.68
CA VAL A 744 11.99 10.68 -24.92
C VAL A 744 13.45 10.29 -24.97
N SER A 745 13.70 9.02 -25.25
CA SER A 745 15.03 8.42 -25.43
C SER A 745 15.16 7.84 -26.83
N GLU A 746 16.35 7.92 -27.41
CA GLU A 746 16.71 7.13 -28.58
C GLU A 746 17.16 5.74 -28.11
N SER A 747 16.67 4.68 -28.74
CA SER A 747 16.99 3.31 -28.32
C SER A 747 18.50 3.05 -28.39
N PRO A 748 19.14 2.53 -27.32
CA PRO A 748 20.54 2.14 -27.39
C PRO A 748 20.70 0.95 -28.35
N GLU A 749 21.62 1.05 -29.32
CA GLU A 749 21.93 -0.05 -30.24
C GLU A 749 22.23 -1.33 -29.45
N SER A 750 21.43 -2.37 -29.63
CA SER A 750 21.84 -3.70 -29.17
C SER A 750 23.03 -4.16 -30.03
N ASN A 751 23.87 -5.04 -29.48
CA ASN A 751 24.94 -5.66 -30.27
C ASN A 751 24.40 -6.53 -31.44
N PHE A 752 23.09 -6.82 -31.45
CA PHE A 752 22.42 -7.52 -32.55
C PHE A 752 22.05 -6.53 -33.69
N ASP A 753 21.63 -5.31 -33.36
CA ASP A 753 21.29 -4.26 -34.34
C ASP A 753 22.50 -3.84 -35.18
N LYS A 754 23.71 -3.86 -34.59
CA LYS A 754 24.98 -3.62 -35.30
C LYS A 754 25.28 -4.59 -36.43
N TRP A 755 24.62 -5.75 -36.48
CA TRP A 755 24.76 -6.70 -37.58
C TRP A 755 23.66 -6.53 -38.63
N GLN A 756 22.48 -6.02 -38.25
CA GLN A 756 21.41 -5.64 -39.17
C GLN A 756 21.66 -4.31 -39.88
N SER A 757 22.34 -3.35 -39.24
CA SER A 757 22.66 -2.02 -39.81
C SER A 757 23.57 -2.06 -41.05
N ILE A 758 24.15 -3.23 -41.36
CA ILE A 758 24.91 -3.51 -42.58
C ILE A 758 23.99 -3.76 -43.80
N PHE A 759 22.74 -4.17 -43.57
CA PHE A 759 21.79 -4.60 -44.61
C PHE A 759 20.45 -3.84 -44.61
N VAL A 760 20.11 -3.14 -43.52
CA VAL A 760 18.93 -2.28 -43.38
C VAL A 760 19.36 -0.97 -42.71
N PRO A 761 18.92 0.22 -43.17
CA PRO A 761 19.22 1.46 -42.47
C PRO A 761 18.72 1.40 -41.02
N SER A 762 19.55 1.80 -40.06
CA SER A 762 19.17 1.81 -38.63
C SER A 762 17.94 2.69 -38.42
N ILE A 763 16.79 2.05 -38.16
CA ILE A 763 15.57 2.75 -37.78
C ILE A 763 15.73 3.13 -36.30
N ASN A 764 16.25 4.33 -36.03
CA ASN A 764 16.31 4.91 -34.69
C ASN A 764 14.88 5.20 -34.20
N LYS A 765 14.18 4.16 -33.73
CA LYS A 765 12.93 4.33 -33.00
C LYS A 765 13.19 5.15 -31.75
N LYS A 766 12.31 6.11 -31.48
CA LYS A 766 12.26 6.84 -30.22
C LYS A 766 11.34 6.09 -29.27
N THR A 767 11.71 6.06 -28.00
CA THR A 767 10.86 5.56 -26.91
C THR A 767 10.43 6.73 -26.05
N SER A 768 9.19 6.71 -25.59
CA SER A 768 8.69 7.57 -24.51
C SER A 768 8.09 6.73 -23.40
N ARG A 769 8.01 7.28 -22.19
CA ARG A 769 7.37 6.62 -21.05
C ARG A 769 6.54 7.59 -20.25
N TYR A 770 5.47 7.10 -19.65
CA TYR A 770 4.69 7.79 -18.63
C TYR A 770 4.52 6.84 -17.45
N SER A 771 4.53 7.39 -16.23
CA SER A 771 4.35 6.63 -15.00
C SER A 771 3.67 7.46 -13.93
N LEU A 772 2.65 6.90 -13.30
CA LEU A 772 1.82 7.47 -12.25
C LEU A 772 1.96 6.66 -10.96
N PHE A 773 2.15 7.34 -9.84
CA PHE A 773 2.00 6.78 -8.50
C PHE A 773 0.66 7.26 -7.91
N VAL A 774 -0.28 6.34 -7.71
CA VAL A 774 -1.56 6.64 -7.05
C VAL A 774 -1.47 6.20 -5.60
N GLN A 775 -1.49 7.18 -4.68
CA GLN A 775 -1.45 6.92 -3.25
C GLN A 775 -2.88 6.87 -2.68
N LYS A 776 -3.19 5.80 -1.96
CA LYS A 776 -4.44 5.61 -1.24
C LYS A 776 -4.50 6.48 0.02
N GLN A 777 -5.69 7.06 0.27
CA GLN A 777 -6.10 7.56 1.59
C GLN A 777 -6.54 6.39 2.49
N SER A 778 -5.96 6.30 3.68
CA SER A 778 -6.40 5.34 4.72
C SER A 778 -7.89 5.49 5.04
N GLY A 779 -8.56 4.38 5.38
CA GLY A 779 -9.99 4.36 5.73
C GLY A 779 -10.95 4.55 4.55
N SER A 780 -10.43 4.75 3.33
CA SER A 780 -11.25 4.85 2.12
C SER A 780 -10.97 3.69 1.16
N GLU A 781 -12.00 3.24 0.45
CA GLU A 781 -11.84 2.44 -0.77
C GLU A 781 -12.50 3.19 -1.92
N SER A 782 -11.86 3.22 -3.09
CA SER A 782 -12.38 3.95 -4.25
C SER A 782 -12.19 3.15 -5.52
N GLN A 783 -13.20 3.14 -6.37
CA GLN A 783 -13.03 2.64 -7.74
C GLN A 783 -12.12 3.60 -8.49
N PHE A 784 -11.06 3.11 -9.11
CA PHE A 784 -10.07 3.93 -9.80
C PHE A 784 -9.92 3.51 -11.25
N TYR A 785 -10.14 4.48 -12.15
CA TYR A 785 -10.00 4.33 -13.59
C TYR A 785 -8.95 5.31 -14.09
N SER A 786 -7.95 4.86 -14.85
CA SER A 786 -6.96 5.72 -15.49
C SER A 786 -6.87 5.43 -16.97
N THR A 787 -6.94 6.48 -17.79
CA THR A 787 -6.73 6.41 -19.25
C THR A 787 -5.53 7.27 -19.62
N ILE A 788 -4.57 6.71 -20.33
CA ILE A 788 -3.34 7.39 -20.76
C ILE A 788 -3.35 7.46 -22.29
N ILE A 789 -3.22 8.67 -22.84
CA ILE A 789 -3.37 8.95 -24.28
C ILE A 789 -2.14 9.70 -24.78
N TYR A 790 -1.35 9.04 -25.65
CA TYR A 790 -0.30 9.67 -26.43
C TYR A 790 -0.82 10.12 -27.81
N PRO A 791 -0.06 10.96 -28.55
CA PRO A 791 -0.32 11.23 -29.96
C PRO A 791 -0.28 9.94 -30.80
N THR A 792 -1.01 9.91 -31.92
CA THR A 792 -1.28 8.68 -32.69
C THR A 792 -0.07 8.02 -33.34
N GLU A 793 1.06 8.72 -33.45
CA GLU A 793 2.33 8.18 -33.93
C GLU A 793 3.08 7.35 -32.87
N TRP A 794 2.58 7.24 -31.64
CA TRP A 794 3.17 6.42 -30.57
C TRP A 794 2.33 5.16 -30.33
N VAL A 795 2.99 4.01 -30.21
CA VAL A 795 2.35 2.71 -29.95
C VAL A 795 2.94 2.10 -28.68
N PRO A 796 2.13 1.62 -27.72
CA PRO A 796 2.65 1.00 -26.50
C PRO A 796 3.37 -0.32 -26.79
N VAL A 797 4.50 -0.52 -26.13
CA VAL A 797 5.37 -1.71 -26.26
C VAL A 797 5.65 -2.41 -24.94
N TRP A 798 5.39 -1.75 -23.80
CA TRP A 798 5.57 -2.32 -22.46
C TRP A 798 4.61 -1.69 -21.45
N LYS A 799 4.23 -2.47 -20.44
CA LYS A 799 3.37 -2.10 -19.30
C LYS A 799 3.96 -2.60 -17.98
N SER A 800 3.71 -1.88 -16.89
CA SER A 800 4.25 -2.21 -15.55
C SER A 800 3.53 -3.33 -14.82
N ASN A 801 2.28 -3.64 -15.19
CA ASN A 801 1.45 -4.67 -14.60
C ASN A 801 0.58 -5.31 -15.68
N ASP A 802 0.23 -6.58 -15.52
CA ASP A 802 -0.64 -7.32 -16.44
C ASP A 802 -2.08 -6.79 -16.45
N ASP A 803 -2.55 -6.17 -15.36
CA ASP A 803 -3.86 -5.48 -15.26
C ASP A 803 -3.99 -4.23 -16.15
N ILE A 804 -2.93 -3.77 -16.81
CA ILE A 804 -2.97 -2.62 -17.72
C ILE A 804 -3.32 -3.08 -19.14
N ASP A 805 -4.44 -2.59 -19.67
CA ASP A 805 -4.86 -2.87 -21.05
C ASP A 805 -4.25 -1.86 -22.02
N LEU A 806 -3.47 -2.35 -22.99
CA LEU A 806 -2.82 -1.50 -23.99
C LEU A 806 -3.83 -1.09 -25.09
N ALA A 807 -3.93 0.22 -25.31
CA ALA A 807 -4.74 0.82 -26.36
C ALA A 807 -3.90 1.09 -27.63
N LEU A 808 -4.51 1.64 -28.69
CA LEU A 808 -3.81 1.94 -29.95
C LEU A 808 -2.61 2.88 -29.76
N ASN A 809 -2.76 3.88 -28.89
CA ASN A 809 -1.84 4.98 -28.65
C ASN A 809 -1.69 5.28 -27.15
N GLY A 810 -1.74 4.26 -26.29
CA GLY A 810 -1.80 4.49 -24.86
C GLY A 810 -2.22 3.26 -24.05
N ALA A 811 -2.90 3.47 -22.93
CA ALA A 811 -3.39 2.37 -22.08
C ALA A 811 -4.59 2.78 -21.22
N VAL A 812 -5.30 1.78 -20.73
CA VAL A 812 -6.38 1.88 -19.73
C VAL A 812 -6.01 1.00 -18.54
N TYR A 813 -6.40 1.44 -17.35
CA TYR A 813 -6.24 0.71 -16.10
C TYR A 813 -7.48 0.90 -15.22
N GLU A 814 -7.99 -0.18 -14.64
CA GLU A 814 -9.13 -0.19 -13.73
C GLU A 814 -8.78 -1.02 -12.49
N THR A 815 -9.08 -0.52 -11.30
CA THR A 815 -8.86 -1.26 -10.05
C THR A 815 -9.74 -0.74 -8.90
N LEU A 816 -9.82 -1.51 -7.82
CA LEU A 816 -10.19 -0.99 -6.51
C LEU A 816 -8.92 -0.47 -5.83
N LEU A 817 -8.90 0.82 -5.46
CA LEU A 817 -7.77 1.47 -4.80
C LEU A 817 -7.74 1.13 -3.30
N ASP A 818 -7.50 -0.15 -3.00
CA ASP A 818 -7.44 -0.68 -1.62
C ASP A 818 -6.04 -0.58 -0.98
N SER A 819 -5.03 -0.25 -1.79
CA SER A 819 -3.62 -0.01 -1.42
C SER A 819 -2.96 0.82 -2.53
N ASP A 820 -1.72 1.29 -2.33
CA ASP A 820 -1.03 2.16 -3.31
C ASP A 820 -0.79 1.45 -4.66
N ARG A 821 -0.72 2.21 -5.75
CA ARG A 821 -0.58 1.68 -7.12
C ARG A 821 0.48 2.41 -7.93
N VAL A 822 1.18 1.66 -8.78
CA VAL A 822 2.13 2.20 -9.77
C VAL A 822 1.72 1.74 -11.16
N ILE A 823 1.40 2.71 -12.01
CA ILE A 823 0.96 2.49 -13.38
C ILE A 823 2.05 3.07 -14.28
N GLY A 824 2.60 2.27 -15.20
CA GLY A 824 3.66 2.70 -16.09
C GLY A 824 3.55 2.07 -17.46
N ILE A 825 3.76 2.86 -18.51
CA ILE A 825 3.81 2.40 -19.89
C ILE A 825 5.04 2.95 -20.61
N VAL A 826 5.54 2.17 -21.58
CA VAL A 826 6.53 2.64 -22.57
C VAL A 826 5.89 2.53 -23.94
N VAL A 827 6.03 3.59 -24.74
CA VAL A 827 5.56 3.69 -26.12
C VAL A 827 6.74 3.90 -27.08
N GLU A 828 6.65 3.36 -28.28
CA GLU A 828 7.60 3.57 -29.38
C GLU A 828 7.01 4.44 -30.49
N SER A 829 7.83 5.29 -31.09
CA SER A 829 7.46 6.05 -32.28
C SER A 829 7.29 5.11 -33.48
N ASN A 830 6.10 5.09 -34.05
CA ASN A 830 5.74 4.28 -35.19
C ASN A 830 6.26 4.95 -36.48
N ILE A 831 7.48 4.58 -36.88
CA ILE A 831 8.11 5.07 -38.11
C ILE A 831 7.47 4.35 -39.31
N ASN A 832 6.30 4.83 -39.72
CA ASN A 832 5.80 4.55 -41.06
C ASN A 832 6.70 5.28 -42.06
N ASN A 833 7.31 4.51 -42.96
CA ASN A 833 8.09 5.05 -44.07
C ASN A 833 7.17 5.81 -45.03
N GLU A 834 7.09 7.14 -44.90
CA GLU A 834 6.74 8.01 -46.03
C GLU A 834 7.98 8.20 -46.91
N ASN A 835 8.15 7.29 -47.87
CA ASN A 835 9.10 7.36 -49.00
C ASN A 835 8.45 6.72 -50.23
#